data_AF-L8Y486-F1
#
_entry.id   AF-L8Y486-F1
#
_cell.length_a   1.000
_cell.length_b   1.000
_cell.length_c   1.000
_cell.angle_alpha   90.00
_cell.angle_beta   90.00
_cell.angle_gamma   90.00
#
_symmetry.space_group_name_H-M   'P 1'
#
loop_
_entity.id
_entity.type
_entity.pdbx_description
1 polymer ?
#
loop_
_entity_poly.entity_id
_entity_poly.type
_entity_poly.pdbx_seq_one_letter_code
_entity_poly.pdbx_strand_id
1 'polypeptide(L)'
;MEDSYKDRTSLVKGAKDIAREVKKQTVKKVNQAVDRAQDEYTQRSYSRFQDEDDDDDYYPPGETYNGEANDDEGSSEATEGHDEDDEIYEGEYQGIPSMNQGKDSIVSVGQPKGDEFKDRRELESERRADEEELAQQYELIIQECGHGRFQWALFFVLGMALMADGVEVFVVGFVLPSAETDLCIPNSGSGWLGSIVYLGMMVGAFFWGGLADKVGRRQSLLICMSVNGFFAFLSSFVQGYGFFLFCRLLSGFGIGGAIPTVFSYFAEVLAREKRGEHLSWLCMFWMIGGIYASAMAWAIIPHYGWSFSMGSAYQFHSWRVFVIVCALPCVSSVVALTFMPESPRFLLEVGKHDEAWMILKLIHDTNMRARGQPEKVFTVNKIKTPKQIDELIEIESDTGTWYRRCFVRIRTELYGIWLTFMRCFNYPVRENTIKLTIVWFTLSFGYYGLSVWFPDVIKHLQSDEYALLTRKVQRDKYANFSINFTMENQIHTGMEYDNGRFLGVKFKSVTFKDSVFKSCTFEDVTSLNTYFKNCTFIDTVFDNTDFEPYKFIDSEFQNCSFFHNKTGCQITFDDDYSAYWIYFVNFLGTLAVLPGNIVSALLMDRIGRLTMLGGSMVLSGISCFFLWFGTSESMMIGMLCLYNGLTISAWNSLDVVTVELYPTDRRATGFGFLNALCKAAAVLGNLIFGSLVGITKAIPILLASTVLVCGGLVGLRLPDTRTQSAGLPRVLLTEGLEAEDCAGIRNRAWSQFDINRKPIVDDERLSAEEMDERRRQNIAYEYLCHLEEAKSLYLFKLGIAPQIQDLLGKVDFTEEEISNMRKELEKYGIQMPSFSKIGGILANELSVDEAALHAAVIAINEAIEKGIAEQTIVTLRNPNAVLTLVDDGLAQEYQKELWEAKKKKEENARLKNSCISEEERDAYEELLTQAEIQSNIDKVNRLAAVDHINAVIREGDPEVTLLALKKPEAQLPAVYPWAAPMYQNELFNLQKQNIMR
;
A
#
# COMPACT_ATOMS: atom_id res chain seq x y z
N MET A 1 44.42 8.41 51.50
CA MET A 1 43.39 8.53 50.45
C MET A 1 43.44 7.34 49.48
N GLU A 2 43.75 6.12 49.97
CA GLU A 2 43.81 4.88 49.17
C GLU A 2 42.93 3.75 49.73
N ASP A 3 42.46 3.85 50.98
CA ASP A 3 41.64 2.79 51.60
C ASP A 3 40.17 2.79 51.18
N SER A 4 39.63 3.91 50.66
CA SER A 4 38.23 4.00 50.21
C SER A 4 37.99 3.38 48.83
N TYR A 5 39.05 3.10 48.05
CA TYR A 5 38.91 2.51 46.72
C TYR A 5 38.90 0.96 46.73
N LYS A 6 39.50 0.35 47.76
CA LYS A 6 39.48 -1.11 47.95
C LYS A 6 38.12 -1.63 48.45
N ASP A 7 37.36 -0.82 49.17
CA ASP A 7 36.04 -1.22 49.70
C ASP A 7 34.93 -1.21 48.65
N ARG A 8 35.03 -0.35 47.62
CA ARG A 8 34.07 -0.38 46.50
C ARG A 8 34.27 -1.58 45.58
N THR A 9 35.48 -2.09 45.47
CA THR A 9 35.78 -3.27 44.65
C THR A 9 35.42 -4.58 45.35
N SER A 10 35.45 -4.64 46.70
CA SER A 10 34.96 -5.79 47.48
C SER A 10 33.42 -5.91 47.43
N LEU A 11 32.70 -4.78 47.53
CA LEU A 11 31.24 -4.71 47.45
C LEU A 11 30.69 -5.11 46.08
N VAL A 12 31.33 -4.64 44.99
CA VAL A 12 30.94 -5.01 43.62
C VAL A 12 31.23 -6.49 43.34
N LYS A 13 32.29 -7.05 43.94
CA LYS A 13 32.61 -8.48 43.81
C LYS A 13 31.64 -9.35 44.62
N GLY A 14 31.27 -8.92 45.83
CA GLY A 14 30.25 -9.57 46.65
C GLY A 14 28.86 -9.59 45.99
N ALA A 15 28.43 -8.46 45.42
CA ALA A 15 27.16 -8.40 44.69
C ALA A 15 27.15 -9.31 43.44
N LYS A 16 28.30 -9.44 42.76
CA LYS A 16 28.44 -10.29 41.58
C LYS A 16 28.47 -11.78 41.92
N ASP A 17 29.07 -12.15 43.06
CA ASP A 17 29.08 -13.53 43.55
C ASP A 17 27.70 -13.94 44.09
N ILE A 18 26.97 -13.04 44.75
CA ILE A 18 25.57 -13.25 45.16
C ILE A 18 24.65 -13.42 43.94
N ALA A 19 24.78 -12.57 42.91
CA ALA A 19 24.00 -12.72 41.69
C ALA A 19 24.32 -14.04 40.95
N ARG A 20 25.56 -14.52 41.05
CA ARG A 20 25.98 -15.79 40.45
C ARG A 20 25.43 -17.00 41.20
N GLU A 21 25.38 -16.93 42.53
CA GLU A 21 24.82 -17.98 43.39
C GLU A 21 23.29 -18.03 43.29
N VAL A 22 22.62 -16.87 43.22
CA VAL A 22 21.18 -16.78 42.94
C VAL A 22 20.87 -17.39 41.58
N LYS A 23 21.63 -17.05 40.52
CA LYS A 23 21.44 -17.65 39.20
C LYS A 23 21.67 -19.17 39.21
N LYS A 24 22.61 -19.66 40.02
CA LYS A 24 22.89 -21.10 40.18
C LYS A 24 21.74 -21.82 40.91
N GLN A 25 21.16 -21.20 41.94
CA GLN A 25 20.02 -21.72 42.66
C GLN A 25 18.73 -21.67 41.82
N THR A 26 18.54 -20.63 41.00
CA THR A 26 17.41 -20.55 40.06
C THR A 26 17.51 -21.62 38.97
N VAL A 27 18.70 -21.84 38.39
CA VAL A 27 18.90 -22.93 37.41
C VAL A 27 18.70 -24.31 38.07
N LYS A 28 19.10 -24.49 39.34
CA LYS A 28 18.87 -25.75 40.06
C LYS A 28 17.39 -26.00 40.37
N LYS A 29 16.62 -24.95 40.69
CA LYS A 29 15.16 -25.01 40.89
C LYS A 29 14.40 -25.22 39.58
N VAL A 30 14.85 -24.61 38.48
CA VAL A 30 14.26 -24.80 37.15
C VAL A 30 14.53 -26.22 36.64
N ASN A 31 15.74 -26.75 36.82
CA ASN A 31 16.03 -28.13 36.45
C ASN A 31 15.25 -29.14 37.30
N GLN A 32 15.08 -28.91 38.61
CA GLN A 32 14.20 -29.76 39.45
C GLN A 32 12.72 -29.69 39.08
N ALA A 33 12.25 -28.55 38.55
CA ALA A 33 10.89 -28.40 38.06
C ALA A 33 10.70 -29.08 36.69
N VAL A 34 11.71 -29.03 35.82
CA VAL A 34 11.73 -29.72 34.53
C VAL A 34 11.81 -31.23 34.72
N ASP A 35 12.64 -31.72 35.65
CA ASP A 35 12.75 -33.15 35.96
C ASP A 35 11.43 -33.69 36.56
N ARG A 36 10.73 -32.91 37.42
CA ARG A 36 9.39 -33.28 37.93
C ARG A 36 8.32 -33.29 36.83
N ALA A 37 8.35 -32.34 35.91
CA ALA A 37 7.41 -32.28 34.80
C ALA A 37 7.64 -33.43 33.80
N GLN A 38 8.88 -33.89 33.67
CA GLN A 38 9.24 -35.00 32.79
C GLN A 38 8.90 -36.37 33.42
N ASP A 39 9.03 -36.53 34.73
CA ASP A 39 8.58 -37.74 35.44
C ASP A 39 7.04 -37.88 35.46
N GLU A 40 6.29 -36.78 35.62
CA GLU A 40 4.81 -36.80 35.56
C GLU A 40 4.26 -37.08 34.15
N TYR A 41 4.98 -36.67 33.09
CA TYR A 41 4.60 -36.97 31.71
C TYR A 41 4.87 -38.44 31.35
N THR A 42 5.90 -39.04 31.95
CA THR A 42 6.30 -40.43 31.66
C THR A 42 5.43 -41.45 32.42
N GLN A 43 4.94 -41.12 33.63
CA GLN A 43 3.99 -41.97 34.36
C GLN A 43 2.58 -42.01 33.74
N ARG A 44 2.08 -40.89 33.21
CA ARG A 44 0.76 -40.83 32.55
C ARG A 44 0.70 -41.57 31.20
N SER A 45 1.84 -41.84 30.57
CA SER A 45 1.92 -42.56 29.30
C SER A 45 1.86 -44.09 29.46
N TYR A 46 2.13 -44.63 30.65
CA TYR A 46 2.18 -46.09 30.87
C TYR A 46 0.89 -46.67 31.48
N SER A 47 0.07 -45.85 32.14
CA SER A 47 -1.18 -46.27 32.78
C SER A 47 -2.41 -46.24 31.86
N ARG A 48 -2.23 -46.04 30.54
CA ARG A 48 -3.32 -45.99 29.55
C ARG A 48 -3.39 -47.21 28.63
N PHE A 49 -2.59 -48.25 28.90
CA PHE A 49 -2.53 -49.47 28.10
C PHE A 49 -2.81 -50.76 28.90
N GLN A 50 -3.30 -50.64 30.12
CA GLN A 50 -3.87 -51.75 30.87
C GLN A 50 -5.26 -51.33 31.33
N ASP A 51 -6.21 -52.24 31.18
CA ASP A 51 -7.60 -52.20 31.66
C ASP A 51 -8.67 -51.74 30.63
N GLU A 52 -8.75 -52.48 29.53
CA GLU A 52 -10.02 -52.86 28.90
C GLU A 52 -9.96 -54.38 28.64
N ASP A 53 -10.56 -55.18 29.52
CA ASP A 53 -11.19 -56.47 29.19
C ASP A 53 -12.02 -56.96 30.40
N ASP A 54 -13.22 -57.46 30.08
CA ASP A 54 -14.16 -58.29 30.85
C ASP A 54 -15.33 -57.63 31.63
N ASP A 55 -16.52 -57.84 31.05
CA ASP A 55 -17.88 -57.74 31.58
C ASP A 55 -18.18 -58.80 32.68
N ASP A 56 -19.04 -58.48 33.65
CA ASP A 56 -20.33 -59.18 33.94
C ASP A 56 -20.91 -58.91 35.36
N ASP A 57 -22.20 -58.57 35.34
CA ASP A 57 -23.32 -58.90 36.26
C ASP A 57 -23.47 -58.42 37.75
N TYR A 58 -24.73 -57.98 37.98
CA TYR A 58 -25.60 -58.07 39.17
C TYR A 58 -25.68 -56.93 40.24
N TYR A 59 -26.91 -56.37 40.34
CA TYR A 59 -27.54 -55.52 41.38
C TYR A 59 -27.56 -56.19 42.80
N PRO A 60 -27.96 -55.56 43.95
CA PRO A 60 -28.05 -54.14 44.38
C PRO A 60 -27.73 -53.91 45.91
N PRO A 61 -28.38 -52.99 46.68
CA PRO A 61 -27.78 -51.75 47.21
C PRO A 61 -27.75 -51.67 48.76
N GLY A 62 -27.07 -50.67 49.33
CA GLY A 62 -27.28 -50.33 50.75
C GLY A 62 -26.29 -49.36 51.39
N GLU A 63 -26.87 -48.36 52.05
CA GLU A 63 -26.47 -47.78 53.36
C GLU A 63 -25.23 -46.86 53.42
N THR A 64 -25.40 -45.54 53.58
CA THR A 64 -25.65 -44.71 54.79
C THR A 64 -24.44 -44.38 55.67
N TYR A 65 -24.23 -43.06 55.77
CA TYR A 65 -23.87 -42.25 56.94
C TYR A 65 -22.44 -42.25 57.53
N ASN A 66 -21.97 -41.00 57.66
CA ASN A 66 -21.52 -40.32 58.88
C ASN A 66 -20.03 -40.13 59.16
N GLY A 67 -19.77 -38.90 59.61
CA GLY A 67 -18.89 -38.58 60.73
C GLY A 67 -17.60 -37.91 60.30
N GLU A 68 -17.45 -36.60 60.50
CA GLU A 68 -16.97 -36.01 61.78
C GLU A 68 -15.47 -36.31 62.01
N ALA A 69 -14.62 -35.41 62.47
CA ALA A 69 -14.69 -34.01 62.87
C ALA A 69 -13.24 -33.59 63.22
N ASN A 70 -13.03 -32.28 63.37
CA ASN A 70 -12.22 -31.69 64.45
C ASN A 70 -10.69 -31.92 64.44
N ASP A 71 -9.83 -31.03 64.93
CA ASP A 71 -10.03 -29.86 65.79
C ASP A 71 -8.71 -29.05 65.86
N ASP A 72 -8.84 -27.84 66.42
CA ASP A 72 -7.87 -27.12 67.25
C ASP A 72 -6.58 -26.57 66.63
N GLU A 73 -6.01 -25.44 67.03
CA GLU A 73 -6.22 -24.33 67.98
C GLU A 73 -5.05 -23.38 67.57
N GLY A 74 -5.03 -22.06 67.67
CA GLY A 74 -5.72 -21.10 68.50
C GLY A 74 -4.74 -19.94 68.72
N SER A 75 -5.22 -18.71 68.54
CA SER A 75 -4.85 -17.46 69.26
C SER A 75 -3.41 -16.91 69.22
N SER A 76 -3.11 -15.60 69.24
CA SER A 76 -3.82 -14.32 69.04
C SER A 76 -2.82 -13.19 69.35
N GLU A 77 -3.19 -11.95 68.96
CA GLU A 77 -2.66 -10.63 69.39
C GLU A 77 -1.36 -10.13 68.76
N ALA A 78 -1.20 -8.86 68.39
CA ALA A 78 -2.07 -7.72 68.07
C ALA A 78 -1.11 -6.56 67.66
N THR A 79 -1.67 -5.42 67.22
CA THR A 79 -1.03 -4.12 66.89
C THR A 79 -0.23 -4.06 65.59
N GLU A 80 -0.32 -3.06 64.72
CA GLU A 80 -1.11 -1.82 64.57
C GLU A 80 -0.55 -1.18 63.29
N GLY A 81 -1.38 -0.59 62.41
CA GLY A 81 -0.90 0.33 61.37
C GLY A 81 -1.42 0.09 59.95
N HIS A 82 -2.52 0.79 59.67
CA HIS A 82 -3.02 1.25 58.37
C HIS A 82 -1.93 1.69 57.35
N ASP A 83 -2.00 1.24 56.09
CA ASP A 83 -2.45 2.04 54.93
C ASP A 83 -2.26 1.29 53.59
N GLU A 84 -3.38 1.26 52.86
CA GLU A 84 -3.69 1.06 51.42
C GLU A 84 -2.55 1.52 50.47
N ASP A 85 -2.13 0.87 49.37
CA ASP A 85 -2.81 0.23 48.23
C ASP A 85 -1.83 -0.76 47.53
N ASP A 86 -2.27 -1.97 47.18
CA ASP A 86 -1.68 -2.80 46.10
C ASP A 86 -2.66 -3.98 45.82
N GLU A 87 -3.78 -3.71 45.13
CA GLU A 87 -4.62 -4.79 44.62
C GLU A 87 -4.06 -5.32 43.29
N ILE A 88 -3.67 -6.59 43.39
CA ILE A 88 -3.10 -7.46 42.39
C ILE A 88 -4.15 -7.82 41.34
N TYR A 89 -3.70 -7.77 40.08
CA TYR A 89 -4.41 -8.17 38.88
C TYR A 89 -4.75 -9.67 38.89
N GLU A 90 -6.02 -10.03 39.11
CA GLU A 90 -6.53 -11.38 38.80
C GLU A 90 -7.05 -11.41 37.35
N GLY A 91 -6.32 -12.11 36.48
CA GLY A 91 -6.80 -12.50 35.16
C GLY A 91 -7.61 -13.79 35.27
N GLU A 92 -8.90 -13.74 34.98
CA GLU A 92 -9.74 -14.93 34.86
C GLU A 92 -9.28 -15.79 33.67
N TYR A 93 -8.78 -16.98 34.00
CA TYR A 93 -8.42 -18.05 33.08
C TYR A 93 -9.69 -18.86 32.79
N GLN A 94 -10.22 -18.82 31.57
CA GLN A 94 -11.32 -19.71 31.17
C GLN A 94 -10.80 -21.15 31.06
N GLY A 95 -11.34 -22.02 31.91
CA GLY A 95 -10.98 -23.44 32.02
C GLY A 95 -11.43 -24.29 30.83
N ILE A 96 -10.68 -25.36 30.57
CA ILE A 96 -10.94 -26.40 29.56
C ILE A 96 -12.11 -27.28 30.04
N PRO A 97 -13.14 -27.58 29.23
CA PRO A 97 -14.22 -28.46 29.65
C PRO A 97 -13.73 -29.92 29.69
N SER A 98 -13.97 -30.60 30.82
CA SER A 98 -13.73 -32.03 30.97
C SER A 98 -14.81 -32.87 30.25
N MET A 99 -14.35 -33.81 29.44
CA MET A 99 -15.14 -34.74 28.64
C MET A 99 -15.52 -35.96 29.50
N ASN A 100 -16.70 -35.93 30.13
CA ASN A 100 -17.44 -37.14 30.54
C ASN A 100 -18.81 -36.78 31.11
N GLN A 101 -19.83 -36.82 30.25
CA GLN A 101 -21.16 -37.35 30.57
C GLN A 101 -21.97 -37.42 29.27
N GLY A 102 -21.94 -38.60 28.67
CA GLY A 102 -22.87 -38.99 27.63
C GLY A 102 -23.97 -39.88 28.22
N LYS A 103 -25.16 -39.75 27.61
CA LYS A 103 -26.38 -40.57 27.72
C LYS A 103 -27.37 -40.17 28.82
N ASP A 104 -28.29 -39.27 28.48
CA ASP A 104 -29.66 -39.68 28.11
C ASP A 104 -30.47 -38.47 27.62
N SER A 105 -30.83 -38.46 26.33
CA SER A 105 -32.19 -38.17 25.83
C SER A 105 -32.16 -37.82 24.35
N ILE A 106 -32.96 -38.56 23.61
CA ILE A 106 -33.23 -38.43 22.18
C ILE A 106 -33.76 -37.02 21.84
N VAL A 107 -33.21 -36.48 20.75
CA VAL A 107 -33.68 -35.37 19.90
C VAL A 107 -35.08 -34.82 20.23
N SER A 108 -35.11 -33.56 20.70
CA SER A 108 -36.23 -32.64 20.43
C SER A 108 -35.69 -31.45 19.64
N VAL A 109 -36.05 -31.42 18.36
CA VAL A 109 -35.93 -30.30 17.45
C VAL A 109 -36.68 -29.10 18.03
N GLY A 110 -36.01 -27.93 18.06
CA GLY A 110 -36.67 -26.63 18.17
C GLY A 110 -36.37 -25.86 19.45
N GLN A 111 -35.33 -25.03 19.42
CA GLN A 111 -35.31 -23.73 20.11
C GLN A 111 -34.16 -22.87 19.53
N PRO A 112 -34.47 -21.72 18.88
CA PRO A 112 -33.45 -20.80 18.41
C PRO A 112 -33.00 -19.89 19.57
N LYS A 113 -31.69 -19.86 19.86
CA LYS A 113 -31.09 -18.75 20.61
C LYS A 113 -31.09 -17.52 19.69
N GLY A 114 -31.92 -16.54 20.00
CA GLY A 114 -32.02 -15.29 19.26
C GLY A 114 -30.95 -14.30 19.69
N ASP A 115 -29.80 -14.34 19.02
CA ASP A 115 -29.09 -13.10 18.72
C ASP A 115 -29.86 -12.44 17.56
N GLU A 116 -30.47 -11.28 17.83
CA GLU A 116 -31.12 -10.48 16.80
C GLU A 116 -30.13 -10.18 15.66
N PHE A 117 -30.47 -10.61 14.45
CA PHE A 117 -29.71 -10.32 13.24
C PHE A 117 -29.70 -8.80 12.99
N LYS A 118 -28.68 -8.08 13.47
CA LYS A 118 -28.30 -6.78 12.89
C LYS A 118 -28.10 -6.98 11.39
N ASP A 119 -28.67 -6.10 10.55
CA ASP A 119 -28.53 -6.24 9.10
C ASP A 119 -27.04 -6.21 8.74
N ARG A 120 -26.61 -7.11 7.85
CA ARG A 120 -25.19 -7.26 7.51
C ARG A 120 -24.59 -5.96 6.95
N ARG A 121 -25.44 -5.11 6.37
CA ARG A 121 -25.09 -3.77 5.88
C ARG A 121 -24.82 -2.76 7.01
N GLU A 122 -25.58 -2.83 8.10
CA GLU A 122 -25.39 -1.93 9.25
C GLU A 122 -24.11 -2.29 10.01
N LEU A 123 -23.86 -3.59 10.23
CA LEU A 123 -22.60 -4.10 10.78
C LEU A 123 -21.39 -3.71 9.91
N GLU A 124 -21.51 -3.80 8.59
CA GLU A 124 -20.47 -3.33 7.66
C GLU A 124 -20.24 -1.81 7.73
N SER A 125 -21.29 -1.02 7.99
CA SER A 125 -21.20 0.44 8.11
C SER A 125 -20.56 0.88 9.44
N GLU A 126 -20.93 0.25 10.56
CA GLU A 126 -20.30 0.46 11.87
C GLU A 126 -18.80 0.11 11.79
N ARG A 127 -18.47 -0.99 11.13
CA ARG A 127 -17.08 -1.42 10.95
C ARG A 127 -16.25 -0.42 10.15
N ARG A 128 -16.81 0.17 9.08
CA ARG A 128 -16.12 1.22 8.30
C ARG A 128 -15.88 2.46 9.15
N ALA A 129 -16.86 2.87 9.95
CA ALA A 129 -16.69 4.01 10.86
C ALA A 129 -15.59 3.75 11.91
N ASP A 130 -15.55 2.56 12.50
CA ASP A 130 -14.48 2.17 13.44
C ASP A 130 -13.11 2.06 12.75
N GLU A 131 -13.03 1.58 11.50
CA GLU A 131 -11.80 1.55 10.70
C GLU A 131 -11.25 2.96 10.40
N GLU A 132 -12.15 3.91 10.09
CA GLU A 132 -11.81 5.32 9.87
C GLU A 132 -11.37 6.02 11.16
N GLU A 133 -12.07 5.78 12.27
CA GLU A 133 -11.69 6.31 13.59
C GLU A 133 -10.31 5.77 14.01
N LEU A 134 -10.07 4.47 13.83
CA LEU A 134 -8.77 3.85 14.09
C LEU A 134 -7.68 4.44 13.18
N ALA A 135 -7.96 4.76 11.92
CA ALA A 135 -7.02 5.45 11.03
C ALA A 135 -6.61 6.82 11.57
N GLN A 136 -7.56 7.61 12.05
CA GLN A 136 -7.31 8.94 12.61
C GLN A 136 -6.53 8.87 13.92
N GLN A 137 -6.95 7.99 14.84
CA GLN A 137 -6.25 7.78 16.11
C GLN A 137 -4.79 7.37 15.87
N TYR A 138 -4.55 6.43 14.95
CA TYR A 138 -3.21 5.97 14.62
C TYR A 138 -2.29 7.09 14.08
N GLU A 139 -2.82 7.98 13.23
CA GLU A 139 -2.04 9.11 12.71
C GLU A 139 -1.64 10.10 13.82
N LEU A 140 -2.51 10.34 14.80
CA LEU A 140 -2.16 11.15 15.96
C LEU A 140 -1.05 10.47 16.80
N ILE A 141 -1.17 9.16 17.02
CA ILE A 141 -0.19 8.38 17.78
C ILE A 141 1.18 8.39 17.09
N ILE A 142 1.24 8.22 15.76
CA ILE A 142 2.52 8.21 15.04
C ILE A 142 3.16 9.60 14.99
N GLN A 143 2.35 10.67 14.99
CA GLN A 143 2.84 12.04 15.14
C GLN A 143 3.45 12.26 16.53
N GLU A 144 2.83 11.74 17.60
CA GLU A 144 3.35 11.79 18.98
C GLU A 144 4.67 10.99 19.12
N CYS A 145 4.74 9.80 18.51
CA CYS A 145 5.96 8.98 18.44
C CYS A 145 7.14 9.73 17.79
N GLY A 146 6.82 10.68 16.90
CA GLY A 146 7.77 11.49 16.16
C GLY A 146 8.62 10.69 15.17
N HIS A 147 9.32 11.41 14.29
CA HIS A 147 10.30 10.82 13.37
C HIS A 147 11.71 10.86 14.00
N GLY A 148 12.41 9.72 13.99
CA GLY A 148 13.72 9.56 14.63
C GLY A 148 14.52 8.35 14.14
N ARG A 149 15.34 7.77 15.02
CA ARG A 149 16.30 6.70 14.68
C ARG A 149 15.62 5.43 14.19
N PHE A 150 14.45 5.10 14.72
CA PHE A 150 13.74 3.89 14.31
C PHE A 150 13.37 3.93 12.83
N GLN A 151 12.78 5.04 12.36
CA GLN A 151 12.40 5.20 10.96
C GLN A 151 13.60 5.20 10.02
N TRP A 152 14.73 5.81 10.41
CA TRP A 152 15.96 5.75 9.62
C TRP A 152 16.56 4.33 9.58
N ALA A 153 16.54 3.60 10.70
CA ALA A 153 16.99 2.21 10.70
C ALA A 153 16.13 1.35 9.77
N LEU A 154 14.80 1.49 9.86
CA LEU A 154 13.87 0.80 8.98
C LEU A 154 14.08 1.20 7.50
N PHE A 155 14.29 2.48 7.22
CA PHE A 155 14.60 3.00 5.88
C PHE A 155 15.82 2.30 5.27
N PHE A 156 16.91 2.12 6.01
CA PHE A 156 18.09 1.41 5.50
C PHE A 156 17.84 -0.08 5.30
N VAL A 157 17.10 -0.76 6.19
CA VAL A 157 16.80 -2.19 6.06
C VAL A 157 15.92 -2.45 4.84
N LEU A 158 14.89 -1.63 4.64
CA LEU A 158 14.01 -1.68 3.48
C LEU A 158 14.71 -1.21 2.20
N GLY A 159 15.64 -0.26 2.32
CA GLY A 159 16.52 0.15 1.23
C GLY A 159 17.39 -1.00 0.74
N MET A 160 18.00 -1.78 1.64
CA MET A 160 18.75 -2.98 1.25
C MET A 160 17.87 -4.02 0.52
N ALA A 161 16.60 -4.12 0.91
CA ALA A 161 15.64 -4.98 0.23
C ALA A 161 15.39 -4.51 -1.22
N LEU A 162 15.13 -3.22 -1.41
CA LEU A 162 14.95 -2.64 -2.75
C LEU A 162 16.24 -2.66 -3.60
N MET A 163 17.39 -2.52 -2.96
CA MET A 163 18.68 -2.70 -3.61
C MET A 163 18.82 -4.12 -4.15
N ALA A 164 18.43 -5.15 -3.37
CA ALA A 164 18.42 -6.53 -3.83
C ALA A 164 17.46 -6.76 -5.00
N ASP A 165 16.28 -6.12 -5.00
CA ASP A 165 15.35 -6.15 -6.13
C ASP A 165 15.96 -5.55 -7.40
N GLY A 166 16.55 -4.35 -7.28
CA GLY A 166 17.25 -3.71 -8.40
C GLY A 166 18.35 -4.61 -8.96
N VAL A 167 19.20 -5.18 -8.09
CA VAL A 167 20.27 -6.09 -8.53
C VAL A 167 19.74 -7.26 -9.34
N GLU A 168 18.70 -7.95 -8.88
CA GLU A 168 18.16 -9.14 -9.57
C GLU A 168 17.63 -8.81 -10.97
N VAL A 169 16.95 -7.66 -11.13
CA VAL A 169 16.44 -7.20 -12.42
C VAL A 169 17.58 -6.90 -13.41
N PHE A 170 18.65 -6.22 -12.97
CA PHE A 170 19.76 -5.84 -13.83
C PHE A 170 20.74 -7.00 -14.11
N VAL A 171 20.91 -7.95 -13.19
CA VAL A 171 21.81 -9.11 -13.34
C VAL A 171 21.53 -9.91 -14.59
N VAL A 172 20.26 -10.10 -14.94
CA VAL A 172 19.85 -10.91 -16.11
C VAL A 172 20.44 -10.35 -17.40
N GLY A 173 20.44 -9.03 -17.57
CA GLY A 173 20.99 -8.37 -18.76
C GLY A 173 22.51 -8.54 -18.91
N PHE A 174 23.24 -8.62 -17.79
CA PHE A 174 24.70 -8.81 -17.79
C PHE A 174 25.11 -10.28 -17.92
N VAL A 175 24.32 -11.20 -17.37
CA VAL A 175 24.59 -12.65 -17.43
C VAL A 175 24.31 -13.22 -18.82
N LEU A 176 23.28 -12.70 -19.52
CA LEU A 176 22.77 -13.27 -20.77
C LEU A 176 23.87 -13.56 -21.83
N PRO A 177 24.75 -12.62 -22.22
CA PRO A 177 25.75 -12.90 -23.27
C PRO A 177 26.78 -13.96 -22.87
N SER A 178 27.14 -14.00 -21.58
CA SER A 178 28.10 -14.96 -21.04
C SER A 178 27.46 -16.35 -20.86
N ALA A 179 26.17 -16.40 -20.52
CA ALA A 179 25.44 -17.65 -20.36
C ALA A 179 25.10 -18.30 -21.72
N GLU A 180 24.82 -17.51 -22.75
CA GLU A 180 24.60 -18.01 -24.13
C GLU A 180 25.81 -18.76 -24.69
N THR A 181 26.99 -18.21 -24.44
CA THR A 181 28.27 -18.75 -24.90
C THR A 181 28.70 -19.99 -24.09
N ASP A 182 28.52 -19.96 -22.77
CA ASP A 182 28.84 -21.09 -21.87
C ASP A 182 27.91 -22.30 -22.07
N LEU A 183 26.61 -22.06 -22.26
CA LEU A 183 25.58 -23.12 -22.33
C LEU A 183 25.25 -23.59 -23.75
N CYS A 184 25.98 -23.11 -24.77
CA CYS A 184 25.77 -23.43 -26.19
C CYS A 184 24.31 -23.24 -26.64
N ILE A 185 23.68 -22.12 -26.26
CA ILE A 185 22.25 -21.89 -26.50
C ILE A 185 22.03 -21.50 -27.98
N PRO A 186 21.11 -22.16 -28.72
CA PRO A 186 20.77 -21.73 -30.07
C PRO A 186 20.11 -20.34 -30.05
N ASN A 187 20.39 -19.50 -31.05
CA ASN A 187 19.91 -18.10 -31.14
C ASN A 187 18.39 -17.92 -30.96
N SER A 188 17.58 -18.95 -31.26
CA SER A 188 16.12 -18.94 -31.06
C SER A 188 15.67 -19.06 -29.60
N GLY A 189 16.54 -19.58 -28.71
CA GLY A 189 16.23 -19.83 -27.31
C GLY A 189 16.77 -18.78 -26.33
N SER A 190 17.60 -17.84 -26.81
CA SER A 190 18.32 -16.87 -25.99
C SER A 190 17.40 -15.88 -25.25
N GLY A 191 16.34 -15.38 -25.89
CA GLY A 191 15.43 -14.39 -25.30
C GLY A 191 14.56 -14.86 -24.13
N TRP A 192 14.48 -16.18 -23.88
CA TRP A 192 13.69 -16.74 -22.78
C TRP A 192 14.27 -16.43 -21.40
N LEU A 193 15.60 -16.34 -21.27
CA LEU A 193 16.24 -16.05 -19.99
C LEU A 193 15.86 -14.66 -19.45
N GLY A 194 15.77 -13.66 -20.34
CA GLY A 194 15.26 -12.34 -19.99
C GLY A 194 13.79 -12.34 -19.59
N SER A 195 12.96 -13.05 -20.34
CA SER A 195 11.50 -13.02 -20.21
C SER A 195 10.98 -13.83 -19.02
N ILE A 196 11.63 -14.94 -18.67
CA ILE A 196 11.16 -15.86 -17.62
C ILE A 196 11.20 -15.21 -16.23
N VAL A 197 12.17 -14.33 -15.98
CA VAL A 197 12.29 -13.61 -14.70
C VAL A 197 11.14 -12.62 -14.55
N TYR A 198 10.82 -11.84 -15.58
CA TYR A 198 9.65 -10.95 -15.57
C TYR A 198 8.33 -11.71 -15.39
N LEU A 199 8.20 -12.89 -15.99
CA LEU A 199 7.05 -13.77 -15.77
C LEU A 199 6.96 -14.23 -14.31
N GLY A 200 8.08 -14.61 -13.71
CA GLY A 200 8.17 -14.93 -12.29
C GLY A 200 7.75 -13.74 -11.42
N MET A 201 8.29 -12.55 -11.68
CA MET A 201 7.96 -11.32 -10.97
C MET A 201 6.48 -10.96 -11.06
N MET A 202 5.86 -11.18 -12.22
CA MET A 202 4.42 -10.94 -12.42
C MET A 202 3.58 -11.81 -11.48
N VAL A 203 3.83 -13.12 -11.46
CA VAL A 203 3.10 -14.05 -10.60
C VAL A 203 3.42 -13.80 -9.12
N GLY A 204 4.68 -13.50 -8.82
CA GLY A 204 5.16 -13.19 -7.48
C GLY A 204 4.54 -11.91 -6.90
N ALA A 205 4.46 -10.84 -7.68
CA ALA A 205 3.90 -9.56 -7.23
C ALA A 205 2.44 -9.68 -6.80
N PHE A 206 1.64 -10.42 -7.57
CA PHE A 206 0.25 -10.69 -7.22
C PHE A 206 0.13 -11.56 -5.95
N PHE A 207 0.89 -12.66 -5.88
CA PHE A 207 0.82 -13.60 -4.78
C PHE A 207 1.32 -13.00 -3.45
N TRP A 208 2.56 -12.46 -3.43
CA TRP A 208 3.17 -11.90 -2.22
C TRP A 208 2.52 -10.59 -1.78
N GLY A 209 2.00 -9.79 -2.73
CA GLY A 209 1.21 -8.59 -2.42
C GLY A 209 -0.06 -8.94 -1.66
N GLY A 210 -0.80 -9.96 -2.12
CA GLY A 210 -1.98 -10.48 -1.42
C GLY A 210 -1.64 -11.12 -0.06
N LEU A 211 -0.54 -11.87 0.00
CA LEU A 211 -0.11 -12.54 1.22
C LEU A 211 0.30 -11.53 2.32
N ALA A 212 0.83 -10.37 1.93
CA ALA A 212 1.28 -9.35 2.88
C ALA A 212 0.15 -8.69 3.66
N ASP A 213 -1.06 -8.62 3.11
CA ASP A 213 -2.24 -8.13 3.82
C ASP A 213 -2.85 -9.18 4.76
N LYS A 214 -2.48 -10.47 4.63
CA LYS A 214 -3.00 -11.59 5.45
C LYS A 214 -2.03 -12.05 6.53
N VAL A 215 -0.77 -12.28 6.15
CA VAL A 215 0.26 -12.86 7.02
C VAL A 215 1.05 -11.79 7.77
N GLY A 216 1.12 -10.58 7.22
CA GLY A 216 1.91 -9.46 7.75
C GLY A 216 2.98 -8.99 6.77
N ARG A 217 3.42 -7.75 6.96
CA ARG A 217 4.30 -7.04 6.03
C ARG A 217 5.74 -7.52 6.15
N ARG A 218 6.27 -7.62 7.37
CA ARG A 218 7.60 -8.14 7.65
C ARG A 218 7.69 -9.62 7.29
N GLN A 219 6.72 -10.44 7.70
CA GLN A 219 6.76 -11.87 7.45
C GLN A 219 6.70 -12.20 5.95
N SER A 220 5.82 -11.53 5.19
CA SER A 220 5.76 -11.71 3.73
C SER A 220 7.08 -11.31 3.05
N LEU A 221 7.65 -10.16 3.42
CA LEU A 221 8.92 -9.67 2.88
C LEU A 221 10.10 -10.62 3.20
N LEU A 222 10.15 -11.17 4.42
CA LEU A 222 11.20 -12.12 4.83
C LEU A 222 11.14 -13.41 4.01
N ILE A 223 9.93 -13.96 3.82
CA ILE A 223 9.75 -15.19 3.05
C ILE A 223 10.10 -14.96 1.57
N CYS A 224 9.59 -13.89 0.96
CA CYS A 224 9.82 -13.64 -0.46
C CYS A 224 11.32 -13.38 -0.76
N MET A 225 12.02 -12.66 0.12
CA MET A 225 13.47 -12.45 0.02
C MET A 225 14.28 -13.73 0.25
N SER A 226 13.85 -14.59 1.17
CA SER A 226 14.52 -15.87 1.41
C SER A 226 14.38 -16.80 0.20
N VAL A 227 13.21 -16.84 -0.44
CA VAL A 227 12.97 -17.58 -1.69
C VAL A 227 13.87 -17.04 -2.80
N ASN A 228 13.93 -15.71 -2.98
CA ASN A 228 14.82 -15.10 -3.97
C ASN A 228 16.29 -15.45 -3.71
N GLY A 229 16.80 -15.20 -2.50
CA GLY A 229 18.19 -15.47 -2.15
C GLY A 229 18.60 -16.93 -2.33
N PHE A 230 17.73 -17.88 -1.96
CA PHE A 230 17.99 -19.31 -2.14
C PHE A 230 18.07 -19.72 -3.62
N PHE A 231 17.09 -19.33 -4.44
CA PHE A 231 17.07 -19.72 -5.85
C PHE A 231 18.08 -18.94 -6.71
N ALA A 232 18.35 -17.67 -6.39
CA ALA A 232 19.43 -16.89 -6.99
C ALA A 232 20.78 -17.56 -6.76
N PHE A 233 21.08 -17.93 -5.51
CA PHE A 233 22.30 -18.65 -5.15
C PHE A 233 22.38 -20.00 -5.85
N LEU A 234 21.32 -20.81 -5.79
CA LEU A 234 21.26 -22.11 -6.45
C LEU A 234 21.49 -22.02 -7.96
N SER A 235 20.97 -20.98 -8.61
CA SER A 235 21.11 -20.80 -10.07
C SER A 235 22.56 -20.70 -10.54
N SER A 236 23.49 -20.23 -9.69
CA SER A 236 24.91 -20.12 -10.05
C SER A 236 25.60 -21.48 -10.22
N PHE A 237 25.13 -22.52 -9.53
CA PHE A 237 25.69 -23.88 -9.57
C PHE A 237 25.08 -24.76 -10.66
N VAL A 238 23.97 -24.33 -11.27
CA VAL A 238 23.25 -25.12 -12.25
C VAL A 238 23.91 -25.04 -13.63
N GLN A 239 24.30 -26.19 -14.18
CA GLN A 239 24.91 -26.29 -15.52
C GLN A 239 23.91 -26.53 -16.65
N GLY A 240 22.70 -27.02 -16.36
CA GLY A 240 21.68 -27.26 -17.39
C GLY A 240 20.84 -26.01 -17.66
N TYR A 241 20.71 -25.60 -18.92
CA TYR A 241 19.94 -24.40 -19.30
C TYR A 241 18.49 -24.44 -18.79
N GLY A 242 17.77 -25.55 -18.94
CA GLY A 242 16.39 -25.67 -18.48
C GLY A 242 16.22 -25.53 -16.97
N PHE A 243 17.10 -26.17 -16.18
CA PHE A 243 17.05 -26.05 -14.72
C PHE A 243 17.52 -24.66 -14.26
N PHE A 244 18.45 -24.04 -14.99
CA PHE A 244 18.87 -22.65 -14.75
C PHE A 244 17.71 -21.68 -14.94
N LEU A 245 16.94 -21.82 -16.04
CA LEU A 245 15.72 -21.04 -16.26
C LEU A 245 14.67 -21.26 -15.16
N PHE A 246 14.50 -22.50 -14.71
CA PHE A 246 13.57 -22.82 -13.62
C PHE A 246 13.96 -22.15 -12.30
N CYS A 247 15.24 -22.20 -11.90
CA CYS A 247 15.73 -21.48 -10.73
C CYS A 247 15.50 -19.98 -10.87
N ARG A 248 15.72 -19.40 -12.06
CA ARG A 248 15.50 -17.97 -12.32
C ARG A 248 14.03 -17.57 -12.29
N LEU A 249 13.13 -18.43 -12.76
CA LEU A 249 11.68 -18.23 -12.61
C LEU A 249 11.29 -18.13 -11.13
N LEU A 250 11.79 -19.04 -10.28
CA LEU A 250 11.49 -19.04 -8.85
C LEU A 250 12.15 -17.88 -8.09
N SER A 251 13.34 -17.48 -8.50
CA SER A 251 13.98 -16.25 -8.01
C SER A 251 13.13 -15.03 -8.34
N GLY A 252 12.70 -14.92 -9.60
CA GLY A 252 11.77 -13.89 -10.08
C GLY A 252 10.45 -13.88 -9.29
N PHE A 253 9.91 -15.06 -8.98
CA PHE A 253 8.73 -15.19 -8.13
C PHE A 253 8.95 -14.65 -6.71
N GLY A 254 10.10 -14.93 -6.08
CA GLY A 254 10.44 -14.40 -4.75
C GLY A 254 10.56 -12.87 -4.76
N ILE A 255 11.26 -12.31 -5.75
CA ILE A 255 11.53 -10.88 -5.78
C ILE A 255 10.31 -10.04 -6.18
N GLY A 256 9.37 -10.57 -6.97
CA GLY A 256 8.16 -9.83 -7.40
C GLY A 256 7.34 -9.23 -6.24
N GLY A 257 7.41 -9.84 -5.06
CA GLY A 257 6.77 -9.36 -3.83
C GLY A 257 7.48 -8.24 -3.07
N ALA A 258 8.75 -7.96 -3.38
CA ALA A 258 9.56 -7.04 -2.58
C ALA A 258 9.06 -5.59 -2.64
N ILE A 259 8.78 -5.09 -3.85
CA ILE A 259 8.29 -3.70 -4.05
C ILE A 259 6.98 -3.44 -3.27
N PRO A 260 5.85 -4.15 -3.52
CA PRO A 260 4.58 -3.82 -2.86
C PRO A 260 4.64 -3.93 -1.34
N THR A 261 5.43 -4.88 -0.82
CA THR A 261 5.57 -5.09 0.63
C THR A 261 6.45 -4.04 1.29
N VAL A 262 7.61 -3.70 0.71
CA VAL A 262 8.51 -2.67 1.24
C VAL A 262 7.82 -1.30 1.33
N PHE A 263 7.16 -0.89 0.24
CA PHE A 263 6.49 0.41 0.20
C PHE A 263 5.31 0.49 1.17
N SER A 264 4.51 -0.59 1.28
CA SER A 264 3.41 -0.65 2.26
C SER A 264 3.92 -0.62 3.69
N TYR A 265 4.96 -1.40 3.99
CA TYR A 265 5.54 -1.49 5.32
C TYR A 265 6.14 -0.16 5.79
N PHE A 266 6.89 0.53 4.92
CA PHE A 266 7.50 1.80 5.29
C PHE A 266 6.44 2.90 5.48
N ALA A 267 5.42 2.92 4.60
CA ALA A 267 4.35 3.91 4.67
C ALA A 267 3.47 3.80 5.91
N GLU A 268 3.35 2.61 6.50
CA GLU A 268 2.58 2.40 7.74
C GLU A 268 3.30 2.93 8.99
N VAL A 269 4.63 3.11 8.94
CA VAL A 269 5.47 3.59 10.06
C VAL A 269 5.79 5.09 9.95
N LEU A 270 5.47 5.70 8.81
CA LEU A 270 5.72 7.11 8.52
C LEU A 270 4.48 7.98 8.78
N ALA A 271 4.69 9.12 9.43
CA ALA A 271 3.66 10.16 9.51
C ALA A 271 3.35 10.75 8.12
N ARG A 272 2.07 11.05 7.87
CA ARG A 272 1.56 11.51 6.56
C ARG A 272 2.33 12.69 5.94
N GLU A 273 2.78 13.65 6.74
CA GLU A 273 3.47 14.87 6.27
C GLU A 273 4.79 14.57 5.56
N LYS A 274 5.63 13.70 6.12
CA LYS A 274 6.97 13.38 5.60
C LYS A 274 7.01 12.10 4.76
N ARG A 275 5.87 11.43 4.64
CA ARG A 275 5.76 10.12 3.99
C ARG A 275 6.23 10.16 2.53
N GLY A 276 5.88 11.22 1.80
CA GLY A 276 6.24 11.36 0.38
C GLY A 276 7.74 11.51 0.14
N GLU A 277 8.37 12.43 0.86
CA GLU A 277 9.82 12.65 0.81
C GLU A 277 10.58 11.35 1.07
N HIS A 278 10.29 10.69 2.20
CA HIS A 278 11.03 9.50 2.61
C HIS A 278 10.78 8.30 1.69
N LEU A 279 9.56 8.09 1.20
CA LEU A 279 9.29 7.04 0.21
C LEU A 279 10.02 7.33 -1.12
N SER A 280 10.14 8.59 -1.53
CA SER A 280 10.90 8.96 -2.74
C SER A 280 12.40 8.71 -2.57
N TRP A 281 12.97 9.06 -1.40
CA TRP A 281 14.36 8.71 -1.06
C TRP A 281 14.59 7.19 -1.05
N LEU A 282 13.57 6.41 -0.67
CA LEU A 282 13.64 4.97 -0.61
C LEU A 282 13.78 4.35 -2.01
N CYS A 283 13.11 4.91 -3.03
CA CYS A 283 13.24 4.49 -4.44
C CYS A 283 14.69 4.53 -4.95
N MET A 284 15.54 5.41 -4.40
CA MET A 284 16.94 5.51 -4.84
C MET A 284 17.72 4.22 -4.60
N PHE A 285 17.36 3.43 -3.59
CA PHE A 285 18.06 2.17 -3.30
C PHE A 285 17.92 1.16 -4.44
N TRP A 286 16.80 1.18 -5.16
CA TRP A 286 16.61 0.35 -6.34
C TRP A 286 17.67 0.66 -7.41
N MET A 287 17.93 1.95 -7.64
CA MET A 287 18.92 2.42 -8.59
C MET A 287 20.36 2.18 -8.13
N ILE A 288 20.62 2.31 -6.82
CA ILE A 288 21.88 1.89 -6.21
C ILE A 288 22.12 0.39 -6.47
N GLY A 289 21.07 -0.43 -6.45
CA GLY A 289 21.12 -1.83 -6.84
C GLY A 289 21.58 -2.02 -8.30
N GLY A 290 21.01 -1.27 -9.23
CA GLY A 290 21.43 -1.30 -10.64
C GLY A 290 22.89 -0.88 -10.86
N ILE A 291 23.35 0.15 -10.15
CA ILE A 291 24.75 0.60 -10.18
C ILE A 291 25.69 -0.42 -9.56
N TYR A 292 25.27 -1.06 -8.46
CA TYR A 292 26.02 -2.15 -7.86
C TYR A 292 26.16 -3.33 -8.82
N ALA A 293 25.07 -3.75 -9.47
CA ALA A 293 25.09 -4.82 -10.45
C ALA A 293 26.00 -4.50 -11.65
N SER A 294 25.91 -3.29 -12.22
CA SER A 294 26.75 -2.88 -13.35
C SER A 294 28.24 -2.74 -12.96
N ALA A 295 28.53 -2.21 -11.76
CA ALA A 295 29.89 -2.13 -11.24
C ALA A 295 30.51 -3.50 -10.96
N MET A 296 29.74 -4.44 -10.38
CA MET A 296 30.21 -5.81 -10.14
C MET A 296 30.35 -6.60 -11.45
N ALA A 297 29.47 -6.37 -12.44
CA ALA A 297 29.60 -6.98 -13.77
C ALA A 297 30.90 -6.52 -14.43
N TRP A 298 31.17 -5.22 -14.41
CA TRP A 298 32.41 -4.62 -14.94
C TRP A 298 33.67 -5.11 -14.21
N ALA A 299 33.62 -5.30 -12.88
CA ALA A 299 34.76 -5.73 -12.09
C ALA A 299 35.06 -7.25 -12.17
N ILE A 300 34.06 -8.09 -12.43
CA ILE A 300 34.20 -9.56 -12.33
C ILE A 300 34.24 -10.22 -13.71
N ILE A 301 33.34 -9.85 -14.62
CA ILE A 301 33.14 -10.58 -15.88
C ILE A 301 34.34 -10.44 -16.85
N PRO A 302 34.92 -9.23 -17.07
CA PRO A 302 36.04 -9.05 -18.00
C PRO A 302 37.38 -9.59 -17.49
N HIS A 303 37.59 -9.70 -16.18
CA HIS A 303 38.87 -10.10 -15.60
C HIS A 303 38.97 -11.63 -15.47
N TYR A 304 39.31 -12.29 -16.58
CA TYR A 304 39.28 -13.75 -16.78
C TYR A 304 40.36 -14.59 -16.06
N GLY A 305 40.87 -14.16 -14.91
CA GLY A 305 41.89 -14.90 -14.15
C GLY A 305 41.37 -15.97 -13.19
N TRP A 306 40.06 -16.06 -12.94
CA TRP A 306 39.45 -16.77 -11.80
C TRP A 306 38.46 -17.89 -12.22
N SER A 307 38.72 -18.61 -13.31
CA SER A 307 37.92 -19.83 -13.58
C SER A 307 38.45 -20.99 -12.74
N PHE A 308 37.65 -21.45 -11.78
CA PHE A 308 37.99 -22.61 -10.95
C PHE A 308 37.34 -23.85 -11.56
N SER A 309 38.16 -24.76 -12.09
CA SER A 309 37.67 -26.07 -12.55
C SER A 309 37.75 -27.06 -11.40
N MET A 310 36.60 -27.52 -10.88
CA MET A 310 36.57 -28.57 -9.87
C MET A 310 36.39 -29.93 -10.57
N GLY A 311 37.49 -30.53 -11.01
CA GLY A 311 37.50 -31.75 -11.80
C GLY A 311 37.32 -31.52 -13.32
N SER A 312 37.07 -32.60 -14.07
CA SER A 312 36.98 -32.59 -15.55
C SER A 312 35.60 -32.25 -16.12
N ALA A 313 34.56 -32.10 -15.28
CA ALA A 313 33.17 -31.86 -15.71
C ALA A 313 32.57 -30.54 -15.19
N TYR A 314 33.15 -29.93 -14.16
CA TYR A 314 32.63 -28.69 -13.56
C TYR A 314 33.54 -27.50 -13.83
N GLN A 315 33.20 -26.70 -14.84
CA GLN A 315 33.84 -25.41 -15.11
C GLN A 315 33.03 -24.27 -14.47
N PHE A 316 33.66 -23.53 -13.56
CA PHE A 316 33.05 -22.37 -12.91
C PHE A 316 33.54 -21.08 -13.59
N HIS A 317 32.70 -20.50 -14.44
CA HIS A 317 33.01 -19.27 -15.18
C HIS A 317 32.75 -17.99 -14.35
N SER A 318 33.41 -16.89 -14.69
CA SER A 318 33.36 -15.60 -13.97
C SER A 318 31.94 -15.05 -13.80
N TRP A 319 31.04 -15.29 -14.75
CA TRP A 319 29.64 -14.85 -14.67
C TRP A 319 28.84 -15.56 -13.55
N ARG A 320 29.23 -16.78 -13.16
CA ARG A 320 28.61 -17.51 -12.04
C ARG A 320 29.03 -16.91 -10.70
N VAL A 321 30.29 -16.49 -10.58
CA VAL A 321 30.80 -15.72 -9.42
C VAL A 321 30.05 -14.40 -9.30
N PHE A 322 29.85 -13.70 -10.41
CA PHE A 322 29.07 -12.46 -10.44
C PHE A 322 27.66 -12.64 -9.86
N VAL A 323 26.94 -13.70 -10.26
CA VAL A 323 25.61 -14.03 -9.71
C VAL A 323 25.65 -14.23 -8.19
N ILE A 324 26.67 -14.90 -7.65
CA ILE A 324 26.82 -15.10 -6.20
C ILE A 324 27.03 -13.76 -5.48
N VAL A 325 27.90 -12.91 -6.01
CA VAL A 325 28.18 -11.57 -5.43
C VAL A 325 26.93 -10.68 -5.46
N CYS A 326 26.08 -10.85 -6.48
CA CYS A 326 24.80 -10.18 -6.59
C CYS A 326 23.74 -10.67 -5.59
N ALA A 327 23.88 -11.88 -5.04
CA ALA A 327 22.98 -12.36 -3.99
C ALA A 327 23.29 -11.77 -2.59
N LEU A 328 24.46 -11.13 -2.39
CA LEU A 328 24.88 -10.62 -1.08
C LEU A 328 23.95 -9.54 -0.48
N PRO A 329 23.47 -8.53 -1.23
CA PRO A 329 22.50 -7.56 -0.70
C PRO A 329 21.20 -8.22 -0.24
N CYS A 330 20.76 -9.29 -0.92
CA CYS A 330 19.57 -10.05 -0.54
C CYS A 330 19.78 -10.76 0.81
N VAL A 331 20.90 -11.47 0.98
CA VAL A 331 21.23 -12.14 2.26
C VAL A 331 21.36 -11.11 3.39
N SER A 332 22.02 -9.98 3.13
CA SER A 332 22.12 -8.89 4.10
C SER A 332 20.75 -8.33 4.50
N SER A 333 19.83 -8.19 3.55
CA SER A 333 18.47 -7.73 3.79
C SER A 333 17.67 -8.72 4.64
N VAL A 334 17.74 -10.02 4.34
CA VAL A 334 17.08 -11.09 5.12
C VAL A 334 17.54 -11.03 6.58
N VAL A 335 18.85 -10.98 6.82
CA VAL A 335 19.41 -10.88 8.18
C VAL A 335 18.91 -9.61 8.87
N ALA A 336 18.94 -8.46 8.19
CA ALA A 336 18.50 -7.20 8.78
C ALA A 336 16.99 -7.18 9.13
N LEU A 337 16.14 -7.79 8.30
CA LEU A 337 14.70 -7.90 8.51
C LEU A 337 14.33 -8.79 9.71
N THR A 338 15.19 -9.74 10.10
CA THR A 338 14.95 -10.54 11.31
C THR A 338 14.91 -9.69 12.57
N PHE A 339 15.64 -8.56 12.61
CA PHE A 339 15.71 -7.66 13.77
C PHE A 339 14.62 -6.59 13.80
N MET A 340 13.87 -6.40 12.71
CA MET A 340 12.80 -5.41 12.65
C MET A 340 11.47 -6.01 13.16
N PRO A 341 10.61 -5.22 13.84
CA PRO A 341 9.29 -5.68 14.29
C PRO A 341 8.24 -5.66 13.17
N GLU A 342 7.10 -6.29 13.34
CA GLU A 342 5.98 -6.21 12.39
C GLU A 342 5.36 -4.80 12.37
N SER A 343 4.59 -4.48 11.32
CA SER A 343 3.89 -3.19 11.26
C SER A 343 2.87 -3.04 12.40
N PRO A 344 2.92 -1.97 13.21
CA PRO A 344 1.93 -1.75 14.26
C PRO A 344 0.53 -1.50 13.70
N ARG A 345 0.41 -0.90 12.50
CA ARG A 345 -0.87 -0.70 11.83
C ARG A 345 -1.52 -2.03 11.43
N PHE A 346 -0.72 -2.96 10.90
CA PHE A 346 -1.18 -4.32 10.60
C PHE A 346 -1.75 -5.02 11.83
N LEU A 347 -1.01 -4.97 12.94
CA LEU A 347 -1.39 -5.65 14.17
C LEU A 347 -2.69 -5.10 14.77
N LEU A 348 -2.93 -3.80 14.66
CA LEU A 348 -4.20 -3.19 15.08
C LEU A 348 -5.38 -3.64 14.21
N GLU A 349 -5.16 -3.83 12.91
CA GLU A 349 -6.19 -4.34 11.98
C GLU A 349 -6.48 -5.84 12.19
N VAL A 350 -5.48 -6.61 12.62
CA VAL A 350 -5.62 -8.04 12.98
C VAL A 350 -6.19 -8.22 14.39
N GLY A 351 -6.35 -7.16 15.18
CA GLY A 351 -6.85 -7.25 16.55
C GLY A 351 -5.82 -7.74 17.58
N LYS A 352 -4.52 -7.58 17.31
CA LYS A 352 -3.42 -7.88 18.23
C LYS A 352 -2.93 -6.63 18.95
N HIS A 353 -3.72 -6.17 19.93
CA HIS A 353 -3.53 -4.87 20.61
C HIS A 353 -2.23 -4.79 21.38
N ASP A 354 -1.90 -5.82 22.16
CA ASP A 354 -0.73 -5.80 23.05
C ASP A 354 0.58 -5.75 22.25
N GLU A 355 0.66 -6.57 21.19
CA GLU A 355 1.81 -6.58 20.26
C GLU A 355 1.95 -5.21 19.57
N ALA A 356 0.84 -4.63 19.11
CA ALA A 356 0.84 -3.32 18.45
C ALA A 356 1.30 -2.19 19.39
N TRP A 357 0.77 -2.18 20.62
CA TRP A 357 1.11 -1.18 21.62
C TRP A 357 2.59 -1.28 22.03
N MET A 358 3.10 -2.50 22.21
CA MET A 358 4.52 -2.72 22.49
C MET A 358 5.43 -2.17 21.39
N ILE A 359 5.06 -2.34 20.12
CA ILE A 359 5.83 -1.84 18.99
C ILE A 359 5.74 -0.31 18.90
N LEU A 360 4.57 0.28 19.10
CA LEU A 360 4.41 1.74 19.14
C LEU A 360 5.25 2.37 20.26
N LYS A 361 5.24 1.76 21.45
CA LYS A 361 6.11 2.16 22.57
C LYS A 361 7.59 2.02 22.22
N LEU A 362 8.00 0.93 21.57
CA LEU A 362 9.38 0.74 21.10
C LEU A 362 9.80 1.85 20.12
N ILE A 363 8.92 2.24 19.19
CA ILE A 363 9.17 3.33 18.24
C ILE A 363 9.33 4.66 18.98
N HIS A 364 8.37 4.97 19.86
CA HIS A 364 8.38 6.19 20.67
C HIS A 364 9.66 6.29 21.52
N ASP A 365 9.98 5.26 22.31
CA ASP A 365 11.12 5.26 23.23
C ASP A 365 12.45 5.37 22.48
N THR A 366 12.57 4.70 21.34
CA THR A 366 13.77 4.78 20.48
C THR A 366 13.95 6.20 19.94
N ASN A 367 12.86 6.85 19.53
CA ASN A 367 12.90 8.20 18.97
C ASN A 367 13.13 9.27 20.05
N MET A 368 12.50 9.15 21.20
CA MET A 368 12.68 10.08 22.32
C MET A 368 14.06 9.96 22.96
N ARG A 369 14.60 8.74 23.11
CA ARG A 369 15.99 8.52 23.53
C ARG A 369 16.99 9.14 22.55
N ALA A 370 16.71 9.08 21.24
CA ALA A 370 17.57 9.69 20.22
C ALA A 370 17.57 11.23 20.27
N ARG A 371 16.44 11.84 20.65
CA ARG A 371 16.28 13.30 20.82
C ARG A 371 16.80 13.82 22.16
N GLY A 372 17.25 12.94 23.06
CA GLY A 372 17.73 13.32 24.39
C GLY A 372 16.60 13.63 25.39
N GLN A 373 15.36 13.19 25.14
CA GLN A 373 14.21 13.38 26.03
C GLN A 373 13.62 12.02 26.47
N PRO A 374 14.36 11.16 27.20
CA PRO A 374 13.90 9.82 27.56
C PRO A 374 12.75 9.81 28.59
N GLU A 375 12.43 10.95 29.21
CA GLU A 375 11.43 11.08 30.27
C GLU A 375 9.99 11.29 29.76
N LYS A 376 9.81 11.56 28.46
CA LYS A 376 8.46 11.66 27.89
C LYS A 376 7.80 10.28 27.94
N VAL A 377 6.63 10.22 28.58
CA VAL A 377 5.83 9.00 28.71
C VAL A 377 4.92 8.89 27.51
N PHE A 378 4.78 7.68 26.97
CA PHE A 378 3.80 7.38 25.94
C PHE A 378 2.38 7.47 26.54
N THR A 379 1.57 8.42 26.10
CA THR A 379 0.29 8.79 26.78
C THR A 379 -0.91 7.95 26.37
N VAL A 380 -0.76 7.07 25.37
CA VAL A 380 -1.86 6.36 24.72
C VAL A 380 -2.16 5.04 25.46
N ASN A 381 -3.30 5.00 26.15
CA ASN A 381 -3.69 3.86 27.01
C ASN A 381 -4.75 2.94 26.39
N LYS A 382 -5.57 3.41 25.45
CA LYS A 382 -6.60 2.60 24.77
C LYS A 382 -6.71 2.99 23.29
N ILE A 383 -6.63 1.99 22.41
CA ILE A 383 -6.85 2.14 20.96
C ILE A 383 -8.15 1.39 20.64
N LYS A 384 -9.15 2.08 20.08
CA LYS A 384 -10.43 1.47 19.72
C LYS A 384 -10.27 0.73 18.40
N THR A 385 -10.42 -0.59 18.40
CA THR A 385 -10.30 -1.42 17.19
C THR A 385 -11.66 -1.86 16.67
N PRO A 386 -11.82 -2.08 15.36
CA PRO A 386 -13.03 -2.68 14.82
C PRO A 386 -13.24 -4.06 15.44
N LYS A 387 -14.48 -4.37 15.85
CA LYS A 387 -14.86 -5.70 16.32
C LYS A 387 -14.71 -6.68 15.15
N GLN A 388 -13.83 -7.65 15.30
CA GLN A 388 -13.70 -8.72 14.32
C GLN A 388 -14.92 -9.63 14.46
N ILE A 389 -15.71 -9.75 13.39
CA ILE A 389 -16.68 -10.84 13.31
C ILE A 389 -15.81 -12.09 13.21
N ASP A 390 -15.86 -12.93 14.23
CA ASP A 390 -15.39 -14.31 14.13
C ASP A 390 -16.22 -14.96 13.01
N GLU A 391 -15.78 -14.79 11.76
CA GLU A 391 -16.18 -15.71 10.71
C GLU A 391 -15.70 -17.06 11.21
N LEU A 392 -16.67 -17.87 11.64
CA LEU A 392 -16.58 -19.32 11.79
C LEU A 392 -15.96 -19.90 10.52
N ILE A 393 -14.64 -19.84 10.46
CA ILE A 393 -13.80 -20.75 9.72
C ILE A 393 -13.17 -21.65 10.78
N GLU A 394 -14.00 -22.18 11.69
CA GLU A 394 -13.89 -23.59 12.05
C GLU A 394 -14.17 -24.39 10.77
N ILE A 395 -13.22 -24.38 9.83
CA ILE A 395 -13.10 -25.51 8.93
C ILE A 395 -12.58 -26.64 9.79
N GLU A 396 -13.51 -27.38 10.36
CA GLU A 396 -13.47 -28.84 10.47
C GLU A 396 -12.04 -29.37 10.67
N SER A 397 -11.49 -29.09 11.86
CA SER A 397 -10.19 -29.56 12.33
C SER A 397 -10.11 -31.10 12.43
N ASP A 398 -11.24 -31.78 12.23
CA ASP A 398 -11.43 -33.22 12.33
C ASP A 398 -11.31 -34.02 11.01
N THR A 399 -10.92 -33.40 9.89
CA THR A 399 -10.54 -34.20 8.70
C THR A 399 -9.02 -34.46 8.60
N GLY A 400 -8.67 -35.75 8.49
CA GLY A 400 -7.33 -36.31 8.70
C GLY A 400 -6.23 -35.98 7.67
N THR A 401 -5.03 -36.53 7.94
CA THR A 401 -3.74 -36.40 7.22
C THR A 401 -3.22 -34.97 6.96
N TRP A 402 -1.95 -34.74 7.28
CA TRP A 402 -1.31 -33.40 7.25
C TRP A 402 -1.37 -32.68 5.88
N TYR A 403 -1.36 -33.42 4.76
CA TYR A 403 -1.41 -32.83 3.42
C TYR A 403 -2.79 -32.26 3.07
N ARG A 404 -3.89 -32.84 3.58
CA ARG A 404 -5.24 -32.28 3.39
C ARG A 404 -5.42 -30.99 4.16
N ARG A 405 -4.93 -30.90 5.39
CA ARG A 405 -4.91 -29.65 6.18
C ARG A 405 -4.12 -28.55 5.49
N CYS A 406 -2.94 -28.90 4.96
CA CYS A 406 -2.12 -27.96 4.18
C CYS A 406 -2.88 -27.47 2.94
N PHE A 407 -3.49 -28.37 2.17
CA PHE A 407 -4.25 -28.02 0.98
C PHE A 407 -5.45 -27.13 1.27
N VAL A 408 -6.24 -27.45 2.31
CA VAL A 408 -7.37 -26.63 2.75
C VAL A 408 -6.90 -25.24 3.17
N ARG A 409 -5.83 -25.14 3.97
CA ARG A 409 -5.26 -23.86 4.39
C ARG A 409 -4.79 -23.02 3.21
N ILE A 410 -4.03 -23.60 2.28
CA ILE A 410 -3.59 -22.91 1.06
C ILE A 410 -4.80 -22.43 0.25
N ARG A 411 -5.83 -23.26 0.09
CA ARG A 411 -7.03 -22.91 -0.66
C ARG A 411 -7.79 -21.76 0.00
N THR A 412 -7.93 -21.78 1.32
CA THR A 412 -8.62 -20.72 2.08
C THR A 412 -7.86 -19.40 2.01
N GLU A 413 -6.52 -19.41 2.14
CA GLU A 413 -5.70 -18.21 2.00
C GLU A 413 -5.75 -17.65 0.57
N LEU A 414 -5.65 -18.51 -0.46
CA LEU A 414 -5.78 -18.10 -1.86
C LEU A 414 -7.15 -17.50 -2.16
N TYR A 415 -8.22 -18.09 -1.60
CA TYR A 415 -9.57 -17.53 -1.71
C TYR A 415 -9.66 -16.16 -1.01
N GLY A 416 -9.03 -16.01 0.16
CA GLY A 416 -8.92 -14.74 0.87
C GLY A 416 -8.19 -13.67 0.06
N ILE A 417 -7.07 -14.00 -0.58
CA ILE A 417 -6.32 -13.10 -1.47
C ILE A 417 -7.20 -12.67 -2.65
N TRP A 418 -7.89 -13.62 -3.27
CA TRP A 418 -8.81 -13.34 -4.38
C TRP A 418 -9.95 -12.41 -3.97
N LEU A 419 -10.52 -12.60 -2.79
CA LEU A 419 -11.58 -11.74 -2.27
C LEU A 419 -11.09 -10.30 -2.03
N THR A 420 -9.91 -10.13 -1.42
CA THR A 420 -9.28 -8.80 -1.22
C THR A 420 -8.99 -8.12 -2.57
N PHE A 421 -8.52 -8.88 -3.56
CA PHE A 421 -8.33 -8.38 -4.92
C PHE A 421 -9.63 -7.86 -5.54
N MET A 422 -10.72 -8.62 -5.45
CA MET A 422 -12.02 -8.17 -5.96
C MET A 422 -12.53 -6.91 -5.23
N ARG A 423 -12.21 -6.75 -3.93
CA ARG A 423 -12.53 -5.53 -3.17
C ARG A 423 -11.77 -4.28 -3.66
N CYS A 424 -10.65 -4.40 -4.35
CA CYS A 424 -9.97 -3.25 -4.97
C CYS A 424 -10.81 -2.64 -6.11
N PHE A 425 -11.69 -3.43 -6.73
CA PHE A 425 -12.59 -2.96 -7.81
C PHE A 425 -13.98 -2.54 -7.32
N ASN A 426 -14.21 -2.53 -6.02
CA ASN A 426 -15.46 -2.05 -5.42
C ASN A 426 -15.38 -0.54 -5.08
N TYR A 427 -16.54 0.11 -4.97
CA TYR A 427 -16.64 1.49 -4.50
C TYR A 427 -16.09 1.63 -3.07
N PRO A 428 -15.35 2.70 -2.71
CA PRO A 428 -15.06 3.92 -3.47
C PRO A 428 -13.74 3.92 -4.27
N VAL A 429 -12.84 2.96 -4.06
CA VAL A 429 -11.49 2.93 -4.67
C VAL A 429 -11.45 2.46 -6.12
N ARG A 430 -12.57 2.00 -6.68
CA ARG A 430 -12.70 1.49 -8.05
C ARG A 430 -12.15 2.46 -9.11
N GLU A 431 -12.57 3.73 -9.09
CA GLU A 431 -12.10 4.70 -10.11
C GLU A 431 -10.59 4.91 -10.04
N ASN A 432 -10.05 5.03 -8.83
CA ASN A 432 -8.62 5.23 -8.60
C ASN A 432 -7.81 4.04 -9.10
N THR A 433 -8.30 2.83 -8.83
CA THR A 433 -7.69 1.57 -9.30
C THR A 433 -7.64 1.50 -10.83
N ILE A 434 -8.72 1.87 -11.52
CA ILE A 434 -8.77 1.88 -12.99
C ILE A 434 -7.77 2.90 -13.57
N LYS A 435 -7.77 4.13 -13.04
CA LYS A 435 -6.84 5.19 -13.47
C LYS A 435 -5.38 4.77 -13.23
N LEU A 436 -5.06 4.22 -12.06
CA LEU A 436 -3.73 3.68 -11.74
C LEU A 436 -3.33 2.53 -12.68
N THR A 437 -4.25 1.61 -12.99
CA THR A 437 -3.99 0.49 -13.91
C THR A 437 -3.53 1.01 -15.28
N ILE A 438 -4.20 2.04 -15.81
CA ILE A 438 -3.82 2.68 -17.07
C ILE A 438 -2.42 3.31 -16.96
N VAL A 439 -2.15 4.07 -15.89
CA VAL A 439 -0.85 4.74 -15.70
C VAL A 439 0.29 3.73 -15.58
N TRP A 440 0.15 2.69 -14.76
CA TRP A 440 1.13 1.61 -14.60
C TRP A 440 1.39 0.88 -15.91
N PHE A 441 0.33 0.54 -16.66
CA PHE A 441 0.46 -0.13 -17.96
C PHE A 441 1.22 0.73 -18.97
N THR A 442 0.80 1.99 -19.13
CA THR A 442 1.34 2.91 -20.14
C THR A 442 2.79 3.29 -19.84
N LEU A 443 3.12 3.56 -18.57
CA LEU A 443 4.50 3.85 -18.15
C LEU A 443 5.42 2.64 -18.38
N SER A 444 4.98 1.44 -17.96
CA SER A 444 5.75 0.21 -18.14
C SER A 444 5.98 -0.15 -19.60
N PHE A 445 4.91 -0.14 -20.40
CA PHE A 445 4.97 -0.46 -21.82
C PHE A 445 5.95 0.44 -22.58
N GLY A 446 5.88 1.76 -22.33
CA GLY A 446 6.78 2.73 -22.95
C GLY A 446 8.23 2.59 -22.48
N TYR A 447 8.45 2.49 -21.17
CA TYR A 447 9.79 2.44 -20.58
C TYR A 447 10.55 1.16 -20.92
N TYR A 448 10.00 -0.01 -20.59
CA TYR A 448 10.70 -1.26 -20.81
C TYR A 448 10.82 -1.59 -22.31
N GLY A 449 9.77 -1.32 -23.09
CA GLY A 449 9.79 -1.51 -24.55
C GLY A 449 10.91 -0.72 -25.24
N LEU A 450 11.07 0.57 -24.91
CA LEU A 450 12.17 1.38 -25.45
C LEU A 450 13.53 0.96 -24.88
N SER A 451 13.60 0.59 -23.60
CA SER A 451 14.87 0.19 -22.96
C SER A 451 15.54 -1.01 -23.64
N VAL A 452 14.75 -1.95 -24.16
CA VAL A 452 15.24 -3.10 -24.94
C VAL A 452 15.49 -2.72 -26.40
N TRP A 453 14.61 -1.92 -26.98
CA TRP A 453 14.70 -1.51 -28.38
C TRP A 453 15.98 -0.69 -28.69
N PHE A 454 16.40 0.18 -27.78
CA PHE A 454 17.54 1.08 -28.02
C PHE A 454 18.88 0.34 -28.24
N PRO A 455 19.33 -0.53 -27.32
CA PRO A 455 20.55 -1.32 -27.53
C PRO A 455 20.50 -2.17 -28.80
N ASP A 456 19.35 -2.79 -29.08
CA ASP A 456 19.17 -3.64 -30.25
C ASP A 456 19.23 -2.87 -31.57
N VAL A 457 18.69 -1.65 -31.62
CA VAL A 457 18.83 -0.77 -32.78
C VAL A 457 20.28 -0.30 -32.97
N ILE A 458 20.99 0.04 -31.89
CA ILE A 458 22.40 0.40 -31.97
C ILE A 458 23.21 -0.79 -32.50
N LYS A 459 22.97 -1.99 -31.97
CA LYS A 459 23.59 -3.23 -32.43
C LYS A 459 23.28 -3.52 -33.90
N HIS A 460 22.04 -3.29 -34.34
CA HIS A 460 21.65 -3.43 -35.75
C HIS A 460 22.41 -2.45 -36.64
N LEU A 461 22.51 -1.18 -36.25
CA LEU A 461 23.25 -0.16 -37.01
C LEU A 461 24.74 -0.50 -37.11
N GLN A 462 25.36 -0.97 -36.02
CA GLN A 462 26.74 -1.46 -36.00
C GLN A 462 26.92 -2.68 -36.90
N SER A 463 25.95 -3.60 -36.91
CA SER A 463 25.96 -4.78 -37.79
C SER A 463 25.86 -4.39 -39.27
N ASP A 464 25.03 -3.39 -39.60
CA ASP A 464 24.90 -2.90 -40.97
C ASP A 464 26.20 -2.22 -41.44
N GLU A 465 26.82 -1.40 -40.60
CA GLU A 465 28.12 -0.78 -40.88
C GLU A 465 29.22 -1.83 -41.05
N TYR A 466 29.25 -2.84 -40.17
CA TYR A 466 30.16 -3.97 -40.28
C TYR A 466 29.94 -4.74 -41.60
N ALA A 467 28.68 -4.98 -42.00
CA ALA A 467 28.36 -5.65 -43.27
C ALA A 467 28.75 -4.84 -44.51
N LEU A 468 28.72 -3.50 -44.43
CA LEU A 468 29.20 -2.62 -45.50
C LEU A 468 30.72 -2.69 -45.68
N LEU A 469 31.46 -2.92 -44.59
CA LEU A 469 32.91 -3.06 -44.59
C LEU A 469 33.40 -4.47 -44.96
N THR A 470 32.49 -5.43 -45.20
CA THR A 470 32.85 -6.81 -45.54
C THR A 470 33.60 -6.90 -46.87
N ARG A 471 34.82 -7.45 -46.83
CA ARG A 471 35.64 -7.65 -48.03
C ARG A 471 35.18 -8.90 -48.79
N LYS A 472 34.76 -8.73 -50.04
CA LYS A 472 34.37 -9.85 -50.93
C LYS A 472 35.54 -10.22 -51.85
N VAL A 473 35.97 -11.47 -51.82
CA VAL A 473 37.04 -12.03 -52.65
C VAL A 473 36.42 -13.09 -53.57
N GLN A 474 36.57 -12.96 -54.89
CA GLN A 474 35.94 -13.85 -55.87
C GLN A 474 36.94 -14.38 -56.89
N ARG A 475 36.79 -15.67 -57.23
CA ARG A 475 37.41 -16.33 -58.40
C ARG A 475 38.94 -16.24 -58.51
N ASP A 476 39.64 -16.37 -57.39
CA ASP A 476 41.09 -16.50 -57.37
C ASP A 476 41.51 -17.94 -57.03
N LYS A 477 42.60 -18.39 -57.65
CA LYS A 477 43.27 -19.65 -57.32
C LYS A 477 44.49 -19.35 -56.46
N TYR A 478 44.52 -19.89 -55.25
CA TYR A 478 45.64 -19.75 -54.31
C TYR A 478 46.33 -21.10 -54.15
N ALA A 479 47.55 -21.20 -54.67
CA ALA A 479 48.38 -22.41 -54.56
C ALA A 479 49.64 -22.15 -53.72
N ASN A 480 50.08 -23.15 -52.96
CA ASN A 480 51.34 -23.11 -52.17
C ASN A 480 51.43 -21.92 -51.20
N PHE A 481 50.46 -21.76 -50.31
CA PHE A 481 50.40 -20.65 -49.35
C PHE A 481 50.45 -21.12 -47.90
N SER A 482 50.86 -20.23 -47.00
CA SER A 482 50.77 -20.40 -45.55
C SER A 482 50.19 -19.13 -44.94
N ILE A 483 49.02 -19.24 -44.31
CA ILE A 483 48.35 -18.12 -43.61
C ILE A 483 48.54 -18.32 -42.12
N ASN A 484 49.04 -17.28 -41.45
CA ASN A 484 49.33 -17.26 -40.01
C ASN A 484 48.76 -16.02 -39.30
N PHE A 485 47.79 -15.33 -39.93
CA PHE A 485 47.16 -14.13 -39.39
C PHE A 485 45.64 -14.30 -39.32
N THR A 486 45.00 -13.58 -38.40
CA THR A 486 43.55 -13.56 -38.19
C THR A 486 42.84 -12.96 -39.41
N MET A 487 41.83 -13.67 -39.94
CA MET A 487 41.00 -13.18 -41.03
C MET A 487 39.65 -12.74 -40.47
N GLU A 488 39.29 -11.47 -40.69
CA GLU A 488 38.06 -10.88 -40.16
C GLU A 488 37.20 -10.27 -41.28
N ASN A 489 35.89 -10.50 -41.21
CA ASN A 489 34.87 -9.89 -42.08
C ASN A 489 35.09 -10.09 -43.59
N GLN A 490 35.28 -11.34 -44.03
CA GLN A 490 35.56 -11.67 -45.44
C GLN A 490 34.59 -12.71 -46.00
N ILE A 491 34.17 -12.53 -47.26
CA ILE A 491 33.39 -13.52 -47.99
C ILE A 491 34.20 -13.96 -49.20
N HIS A 492 34.55 -15.24 -49.22
CA HIS A 492 35.30 -15.90 -50.29
C HIS A 492 34.30 -16.70 -51.14
N THR A 493 34.26 -16.49 -52.46
CA THR A 493 33.30 -17.17 -53.33
C THR A 493 33.97 -17.71 -54.59
N GLY A 494 33.77 -19.00 -54.88
CA GLY A 494 34.34 -19.63 -56.07
C GLY A 494 35.87 -19.76 -56.05
N MET A 495 36.46 -19.95 -54.88
CA MET A 495 37.92 -20.00 -54.69
C MET A 495 38.44 -21.43 -54.80
N GLU A 496 39.64 -21.60 -55.37
CA GLU A 496 40.36 -22.89 -55.35
C GLU A 496 41.65 -22.72 -54.52
N TYR A 497 41.67 -23.37 -53.35
CA TYR A 497 42.84 -23.44 -52.47
C TYR A 497 43.54 -24.77 -52.71
N ASP A 498 44.82 -24.71 -53.09
CA ASP A 498 45.61 -25.87 -53.48
C ASP A 498 46.93 -25.90 -52.69
N ASN A 499 47.22 -26.99 -51.99
CA ASN A 499 48.44 -27.17 -51.20
C ASN A 499 48.72 -26.00 -50.23
N GLY A 500 47.73 -25.68 -49.38
CA GLY A 500 47.76 -24.55 -48.46
C GLY A 500 47.82 -24.94 -46.98
N ARG A 501 48.42 -24.12 -46.12
CA ARG A 501 48.47 -24.31 -44.66
C ARG A 501 47.88 -23.12 -43.90
N PHE A 502 46.95 -23.39 -42.99
CA PHE A 502 46.39 -22.41 -42.05
C PHE A 502 46.89 -22.76 -40.66
N LEU A 503 47.79 -21.95 -40.10
CA LEU A 503 48.46 -22.26 -38.84
C LEU A 503 48.20 -21.16 -37.81
N GLY A 504 47.53 -21.51 -36.70
CA GLY A 504 47.17 -20.56 -35.64
C GLY A 504 46.20 -19.47 -36.11
N VAL A 505 45.41 -19.74 -37.15
CA VAL A 505 44.52 -18.75 -37.76
C VAL A 505 43.22 -18.63 -36.97
N LYS A 506 42.80 -17.39 -36.70
CA LYS A 506 41.47 -17.10 -36.17
C LYS A 506 40.58 -16.58 -37.31
N PHE A 507 39.47 -17.27 -37.58
CA PHE A 507 38.46 -16.81 -38.53
C PHE A 507 37.35 -16.08 -37.75
N LYS A 508 37.18 -14.77 -37.96
CA LYS A 508 36.06 -14.00 -37.38
C LYS A 508 35.11 -13.54 -38.48
N SER A 509 33.88 -14.07 -38.48
CA SER A 509 32.84 -13.74 -39.46
C SER A 509 33.32 -13.92 -40.91
N VAL A 510 34.01 -15.04 -41.19
CA VAL A 510 34.47 -15.38 -42.55
C VAL A 510 33.53 -16.40 -43.17
N THR A 511 33.11 -16.21 -44.41
CA THR A 511 32.27 -17.19 -45.11
C THR A 511 32.93 -17.64 -46.41
N PHE A 512 33.12 -18.95 -46.55
CA PHE A 512 33.55 -19.57 -47.80
C PHE A 512 32.32 -20.14 -48.52
N LYS A 513 32.14 -19.78 -49.78
CA LYS A 513 31.02 -20.23 -50.63
C LYS A 513 31.55 -20.84 -51.91
N ASP A 514 30.99 -21.96 -52.34
CA ASP A 514 31.30 -22.59 -53.64
C ASP A 514 32.82 -22.76 -53.85
N SER A 515 33.56 -23.05 -52.77
CA SER A 515 35.03 -23.03 -52.76
C SER A 515 35.59 -24.43 -52.55
N VAL A 516 36.70 -24.73 -53.22
CA VAL A 516 37.35 -26.04 -53.21
C VAL A 516 38.68 -25.96 -52.48
N PHE A 517 38.90 -26.87 -51.53
CA PHE A 517 40.14 -27.02 -50.78
C PHE A 517 40.78 -28.36 -51.15
N LYS A 518 41.99 -28.33 -51.72
CA LYS A 518 42.76 -29.51 -52.14
C LYS A 518 44.08 -29.57 -51.40
N SER A 519 44.36 -30.70 -50.75
CA SER A 519 45.63 -30.91 -50.04
C SER A 519 45.94 -29.80 -49.03
N CYS A 520 44.91 -29.27 -48.34
CA CYS A 520 45.06 -28.21 -47.36
C CYS A 520 45.26 -28.77 -45.94
N THR A 521 45.89 -27.99 -45.06
CA THR A 521 46.02 -28.33 -43.64
C THR A 521 45.55 -27.16 -42.77
N PHE A 522 44.72 -27.45 -41.77
CA PHE A 522 44.25 -26.51 -40.76
C PHE A 522 44.78 -26.97 -39.40
N GLU A 523 45.68 -26.20 -38.80
CA GLU A 523 46.36 -26.51 -37.54
C GLU A 523 46.14 -25.35 -36.56
N ASP A 524 45.65 -25.65 -35.35
CA ASP A 524 45.36 -24.66 -34.31
C ASP A 524 44.41 -23.53 -34.74
N VAL A 525 43.40 -23.88 -35.55
CA VAL A 525 42.44 -22.90 -36.10
C VAL A 525 41.22 -22.75 -35.18
N THR A 526 40.83 -21.49 -34.92
CA THR A 526 39.59 -21.17 -34.18
C THR A 526 38.68 -20.29 -35.03
N SER A 527 37.36 -20.50 -34.94
CA SER A 527 36.41 -19.90 -35.87
C SER A 527 35.13 -19.41 -35.18
N LEU A 528 34.90 -18.10 -35.27
CA LEU A 528 33.76 -17.39 -34.71
C LEU A 528 32.87 -16.90 -35.86
N ASN A 529 31.56 -17.23 -35.82
CA ASN A 529 30.59 -16.91 -36.88
C ASN A 529 31.07 -17.23 -38.32
N THR A 530 31.84 -18.30 -38.48
CA THR A 530 32.45 -18.69 -39.76
C THR A 530 31.77 -19.93 -40.32
N TYR A 531 31.48 -19.91 -41.63
CA TYR A 531 30.72 -20.94 -42.31
C TYR A 531 31.35 -21.33 -43.66
N PHE A 532 31.30 -22.63 -43.96
CA PHE A 532 31.64 -23.20 -45.26
C PHE A 532 30.34 -23.67 -45.92
N LYS A 533 29.98 -23.06 -47.05
CA LYS A 533 28.72 -23.31 -47.75
C LYS A 533 29.01 -23.86 -49.14
N ASN A 534 28.49 -25.04 -49.46
CA ASN A 534 28.73 -25.69 -50.76
C ASN A 534 30.22 -25.81 -51.10
N CYS A 535 31.03 -26.18 -50.10
CA CYS A 535 32.48 -26.33 -50.24
C CYS A 535 32.87 -27.79 -50.46
N THR A 536 33.91 -28.05 -51.23
CA THR A 536 34.46 -29.40 -51.43
C THR A 536 35.86 -29.49 -50.84
N PHE A 537 36.07 -30.43 -49.93
CA PHE A 537 37.35 -30.70 -49.30
C PHE A 537 37.93 -32.01 -49.83
N ILE A 538 39.14 -31.97 -50.38
CA ILE A 538 39.84 -33.12 -50.97
C ILE A 538 41.21 -33.23 -50.31
N ASP A 539 41.54 -34.40 -49.76
CA ASP A 539 42.83 -34.68 -49.11
C ASP A 539 43.22 -33.63 -48.05
N THR A 540 42.25 -33.11 -47.30
CA THR A 540 42.45 -32.03 -46.32
C THR A 540 42.58 -32.58 -44.91
N VAL A 541 43.51 -32.03 -44.11
CA VAL A 541 43.74 -32.41 -42.72
C VAL A 541 43.30 -31.28 -41.78
N PHE A 542 42.52 -31.62 -40.76
CA PHE A 542 42.12 -30.73 -39.68
C PHE A 542 42.73 -31.24 -38.38
N ASP A 543 43.56 -30.44 -37.72
CA ASP A 543 44.21 -30.76 -36.45
C ASP A 543 44.01 -29.62 -35.45
N ASN A 544 43.50 -29.95 -34.25
CA ASN A 544 43.21 -29.00 -33.18
C ASN A 544 42.33 -27.79 -33.60
N THR A 545 41.32 -28.06 -34.42
CA THR A 545 40.35 -27.06 -34.91
C THR A 545 39.06 -27.08 -34.10
N ASP A 546 38.24 -26.03 -34.21
CA ASP A 546 36.91 -25.91 -33.60
C ASP A 546 35.77 -26.09 -34.63
N PHE A 547 36.05 -26.81 -35.72
CA PHE A 547 35.11 -26.98 -36.82
C PHE A 547 34.11 -28.11 -36.54
N GLU A 548 32.95 -27.73 -36.03
CA GLU A 548 31.81 -28.62 -35.83
C GLU A 548 30.98 -28.85 -37.11
N PRO A 549 30.23 -29.97 -37.22
CA PRO A 549 29.47 -30.31 -38.42
C PRO A 549 28.50 -29.21 -38.89
N TYR A 550 27.92 -28.43 -37.97
CA TYR A 550 26.98 -27.36 -38.33
C TYR A 550 27.62 -26.19 -39.09
N LYS A 551 28.96 -26.05 -39.04
CA LYS A 551 29.71 -25.00 -39.76
C LYS A 551 29.90 -25.36 -41.24
N PHE A 552 29.68 -26.62 -41.63
CA PHE A 552 29.76 -27.12 -43.00
C PHE A 552 28.35 -27.35 -43.55
N ILE A 553 27.84 -26.38 -44.31
CA ILE A 553 26.51 -26.43 -44.90
C ILE A 553 26.66 -26.94 -46.34
N ASP A 554 25.99 -28.04 -46.67
CA ASP A 554 25.98 -28.67 -47.99
C ASP A 554 27.40 -28.91 -48.57
N SER A 555 28.37 -29.23 -47.72
CA SER A 555 29.78 -29.38 -48.11
C SER A 555 30.18 -30.86 -48.20
N GLU A 556 31.01 -31.20 -49.18
CA GLU A 556 31.45 -32.57 -49.46
C GLU A 556 32.90 -32.80 -48.97
N PHE A 557 33.16 -33.99 -48.40
CA PHE A 557 34.47 -34.38 -47.91
C PHE A 557 34.96 -35.63 -48.63
N GLN A 558 36.13 -35.55 -49.26
CA GLN A 558 36.80 -36.65 -49.93
C GLN A 558 38.18 -36.87 -49.29
N ASN A 559 38.39 -38.03 -48.67
CA ASN A 559 39.65 -38.42 -48.04
C ASN A 559 40.21 -37.38 -47.02
N CYS A 560 39.35 -36.87 -46.13
CA CYS A 560 39.74 -35.88 -45.11
C CYS A 560 39.97 -36.53 -43.73
N SER A 561 40.91 -35.99 -42.95
CA SER A 561 41.25 -36.49 -41.60
C SER A 561 41.03 -35.42 -40.54
N PHE A 562 40.46 -35.80 -39.38
CA PHE A 562 40.21 -34.91 -38.24
C PHE A 562 40.94 -35.44 -37.00
N PHE A 563 41.83 -34.62 -36.42
CA PHE A 563 42.63 -34.91 -35.24
C PHE A 563 42.38 -33.85 -34.14
N HIS A 564 42.31 -34.29 -32.88
CA HIS A 564 42.17 -33.42 -31.70
C HIS A 564 41.09 -32.31 -31.79
N ASN A 565 39.89 -32.64 -32.28
CA ASN A 565 38.83 -31.63 -32.44
C ASN A 565 38.46 -30.97 -31.10
N LYS A 566 38.43 -29.63 -31.06
CA LYS A 566 38.00 -28.86 -29.89
C LYS A 566 36.47 -28.96 -29.78
N THR A 567 35.97 -29.87 -28.97
CA THR A 567 34.53 -30.06 -28.75
C THR A 567 34.00 -29.11 -27.68
N GLY A 568 32.90 -28.40 -27.99
CA GLY A 568 32.24 -27.45 -27.10
C GLY A 568 32.50 -25.98 -27.49
N CYS A 569 31.57 -25.08 -27.15
CA CYS A 569 31.76 -23.65 -27.39
C CYS A 569 32.88 -23.12 -26.49
N GLN A 570 34.09 -23.02 -27.03
CA GLN A 570 35.15 -22.30 -26.34
C GLN A 570 34.81 -20.81 -26.31
N ILE A 571 34.70 -20.28 -25.10
CA ILE A 571 34.62 -18.86 -24.83
C ILE A 571 35.99 -18.25 -25.17
N THR A 572 36.21 -17.83 -26.42
CA THR A 572 37.37 -17.02 -26.80
C THR A 572 36.98 -15.55 -26.79
N PHE A 573 37.05 -14.90 -25.63
CA PHE A 573 36.90 -13.45 -25.48
C PHE A 573 38.16 -12.68 -25.95
N ASP A 574 38.77 -13.07 -27.08
CA ASP A 574 39.99 -12.44 -27.60
C ASP A 574 39.82 -10.94 -27.99
N ASP A 575 38.64 -10.36 -27.83
CA ASP A 575 38.44 -8.91 -27.84
C ASP A 575 38.23 -8.39 -26.40
N ASP A 576 39.13 -8.72 -25.47
CA ASP A 576 39.13 -8.30 -24.05
C ASP A 576 38.87 -6.78 -23.88
N TYR A 577 39.29 -5.96 -24.84
CA TYR A 577 39.05 -4.51 -24.84
C TYR A 577 37.60 -4.13 -25.14
N SER A 578 36.91 -4.86 -26.02
CA SER A 578 35.54 -4.54 -26.44
C SER A 578 34.53 -4.96 -25.37
N ALA A 579 34.69 -6.14 -24.77
CA ALA A 579 33.83 -6.62 -23.69
C ALA A 579 33.93 -5.73 -22.46
N TYR A 580 35.15 -5.38 -22.02
CA TYR A 580 35.38 -4.44 -20.92
C TYR A 580 34.70 -3.09 -21.17
N TRP A 581 34.82 -2.56 -22.39
CA TRP A 581 34.21 -1.28 -22.76
C TRP A 581 32.67 -1.34 -22.76
N ILE A 582 32.06 -2.45 -23.20
CA ILE A 582 30.60 -2.63 -23.17
C ILE A 582 30.06 -2.58 -21.73
N TYR A 583 30.68 -3.30 -20.80
CA TYR A 583 30.25 -3.26 -19.39
C TYR A 583 30.48 -1.89 -18.75
N PHE A 584 31.58 -1.20 -19.12
CA PHE A 584 31.86 0.16 -18.65
C PHE A 584 30.84 1.20 -19.17
N VAL A 585 30.46 1.13 -20.45
CA VAL A 585 29.42 2.00 -21.03
C VAL A 585 28.06 1.76 -20.36
N ASN A 586 27.71 0.50 -20.10
CA ASN A 586 26.49 0.17 -19.34
C ASN A 586 26.52 0.73 -17.91
N PHE A 587 27.67 0.66 -17.23
CA PHE A 587 27.85 1.28 -15.91
C PHE A 587 27.61 2.80 -15.97
N LEU A 588 28.21 3.51 -16.93
CA LEU A 588 27.97 4.95 -17.14
C LEU A 588 26.51 5.25 -17.46
N GLY A 589 25.85 4.40 -18.26
CA GLY A 589 24.43 4.50 -18.56
C GLY A 589 23.55 4.39 -17.31
N THR A 590 23.83 3.43 -16.42
CA THR A 590 23.11 3.32 -15.13
C THR A 590 23.37 4.50 -14.20
N LEU A 591 24.58 5.08 -14.24
CA LEU A 591 24.94 6.26 -13.45
C LEU A 591 24.18 7.51 -13.89
N ALA A 592 23.89 7.64 -15.19
CA ALA A 592 23.17 8.77 -15.77
C ALA A 592 21.72 8.91 -15.28
N VAL A 593 21.15 7.88 -14.64
CA VAL A 593 19.79 7.87 -14.09
C VAL A 593 19.72 8.51 -12.69
N LEU A 594 20.82 8.57 -11.93
CA LEU A 594 20.83 9.12 -10.57
C LEU A 594 20.32 10.55 -10.45
N PRO A 595 20.69 11.51 -11.34
CA PRO A 595 20.18 12.87 -11.27
C PRO A 595 18.65 12.94 -11.31
N GLY A 596 18.01 12.08 -12.11
CA GLY A 596 16.54 12.02 -12.19
C GLY A 596 15.89 11.67 -10.86
N ASN A 597 16.46 10.73 -10.10
CA ASN A 597 15.97 10.33 -8.77
C ASN A 597 16.17 11.41 -7.72
N ILE A 598 17.33 12.06 -7.71
CA ILE A 598 17.62 13.13 -6.76
C ILE A 598 16.67 14.31 -7.00
N VAL A 599 16.46 14.65 -8.28
CA VAL A 599 15.51 15.70 -8.67
C VAL A 599 14.08 15.32 -8.27
N SER A 600 13.66 14.07 -8.46
CA SER A 600 12.33 13.64 -8.02
C SER A 600 12.16 13.72 -6.50
N ALA A 601 13.14 13.24 -5.73
CA ALA A 601 13.08 13.26 -4.26
C ALA A 601 13.01 14.68 -3.69
N LEU A 602 13.79 15.61 -4.26
CA LEU A 602 13.81 17.01 -3.79
C LEU A 602 12.58 17.82 -4.21
N LEU A 603 11.98 17.51 -5.36
CA LEU A 603 10.86 18.29 -5.92
C LEU A 603 9.48 17.73 -5.58
N MET A 604 9.38 16.47 -5.12
CA MET A 604 8.11 15.82 -4.83
C MET A 604 7.22 16.61 -3.86
N ASP A 605 7.85 17.20 -2.84
CA ASP A 605 7.13 18.02 -1.86
C ASP A 605 6.89 19.46 -2.32
N ARG A 606 7.60 19.98 -3.33
CA ARG A 606 7.36 21.34 -3.83
C ARG A 606 6.31 21.37 -4.94
N ILE A 607 6.45 20.48 -5.91
CA ILE A 607 5.63 20.48 -7.13
C ILE A 607 4.31 19.74 -6.90
N GLY A 608 4.29 18.77 -5.99
CA GLY A 608 3.17 17.85 -5.77
C GLY A 608 3.37 16.53 -6.52
N ARG A 609 2.76 15.47 -6.00
CA ARG A 609 3.01 14.08 -6.44
C ARG A 609 2.38 13.80 -7.81
N LEU A 610 1.12 14.18 -7.98
CA LEU A 610 0.38 13.96 -9.22
C LEU A 610 0.89 14.81 -10.38
N THR A 611 1.22 16.07 -10.12
CA THR A 611 1.84 16.99 -11.08
C THR A 611 3.23 16.50 -11.48
N MET A 612 4.01 15.95 -10.54
CA MET A 612 5.29 15.31 -10.85
C MET A 612 5.09 14.05 -11.71
N LEU A 613 4.13 13.19 -11.37
CA LEU A 613 3.81 11.96 -12.12
C LEU A 613 3.38 12.30 -13.56
N GLY A 614 2.29 13.05 -13.72
CA GLY A 614 1.75 13.38 -15.04
C GLY A 614 2.67 14.28 -15.86
N GLY A 615 3.29 15.27 -15.22
CA GLY A 615 4.22 16.21 -15.87
C GLY A 615 5.48 15.53 -16.40
N SER A 616 6.11 14.66 -15.60
CA SER A 616 7.28 13.90 -16.04
C SER A 616 6.95 12.88 -17.14
N MET A 617 5.79 12.21 -17.07
CA MET A 617 5.33 11.32 -18.14
C MET A 617 5.11 12.06 -19.47
N VAL A 618 4.43 13.20 -19.46
CA VAL A 618 4.23 14.00 -20.68
C VAL A 618 5.56 14.52 -21.22
N LEU A 619 6.45 15.01 -20.36
CA LEU A 619 7.77 15.51 -20.77
C LEU A 619 8.65 14.37 -21.32
N SER A 620 8.56 13.16 -20.75
CA SER A 620 9.22 11.97 -21.27
C SER A 620 8.69 11.56 -22.65
N GLY A 621 7.37 11.65 -22.89
CA GLY A 621 6.77 11.39 -24.19
C GLY A 621 7.18 12.39 -25.27
N ILE A 622 7.37 13.66 -24.90
CA ILE A 622 7.92 14.71 -25.78
C ILE A 622 9.40 14.45 -26.07
N SER A 623 10.19 14.12 -25.05
CA SER A 623 11.60 13.76 -25.22
C SER A 623 11.78 12.53 -26.12
N CYS A 624 10.92 11.52 -25.95
CA CYS A 624 10.86 10.35 -26.81
C CYS A 624 10.55 10.73 -28.27
N PHE A 625 9.60 11.62 -28.53
CA PHE A 625 9.29 12.06 -29.89
C PHE A 625 10.52 12.65 -30.61
N PHE A 626 11.35 13.41 -29.89
CA PHE A 626 12.57 14.00 -30.45
C PHE A 626 13.65 12.96 -30.83
N LEU A 627 13.61 11.73 -30.30
CA LEU A 627 14.51 10.65 -30.71
C LEU A 627 14.31 10.28 -32.19
N TRP A 628 13.15 10.58 -32.78
CA TRP A 628 12.92 10.38 -34.20
C TRP A 628 13.86 11.22 -35.07
N PHE A 629 14.21 12.43 -34.65
CA PHE A 629 15.15 13.31 -35.38
C PHE A 629 16.63 12.96 -35.11
N GLY A 630 16.90 11.96 -34.26
CA GLY A 630 18.23 11.42 -33.93
C GLY A 630 18.97 10.87 -35.14
N THR A 631 19.82 11.67 -35.79
CA THR A 631 20.68 11.20 -36.90
C THR A 631 22.11 10.84 -36.47
N SER A 632 22.58 11.39 -35.35
CA SER A 632 23.90 11.11 -34.76
C SER A 632 23.78 10.20 -33.53
N GLU A 633 24.72 9.27 -33.36
CA GLU A 633 24.83 8.40 -32.19
C GLU A 633 24.86 9.21 -30.87
N SER A 634 25.66 10.27 -30.83
CA SER A 634 25.77 11.15 -29.66
C SER A 634 24.46 11.86 -29.30
N MET A 635 23.70 12.28 -30.32
CA MET A 635 22.41 12.93 -30.13
C MET A 635 21.35 11.94 -29.65
N MET A 636 21.37 10.69 -30.16
CA MET A 636 20.49 9.62 -29.69
C MET A 636 20.78 9.26 -28.23
N ILE A 637 22.04 9.10 -27.84
CA ILE A 637 22.43 8.79 -26.46
C ILE A 637 22.03 9.94 -25.52
N GLY A 638 22.30 11.19 -25.90
CA GLY A 638 21.93 12.35 -25.09
C GLY A 638 20.42 12.46 -24.83
N MET A 639 19.61 12.25 -25.87
CA MET A 639 18.15 12.24 -25.75
C MET A 639 17.63 11.04 -24.97
N LEU A 640 18.28 9.89 -25.05
CA LEU A 640 17.95 8.70 -24.26
C LEU A 640 18.19 8.94 -22.76
N CYS A 641 19.31 9.57 -22.39
CA CYS A 641 19.59 9.93 -21.00
C CYS A 641 18.53 10.89 -20.45
N LEU A 642 18.10 11.86 -21.25
CA LEU A 642 17.01 12.78 -20.88
C LEU A 642 15.69 12.04 -20.69
N TYR A 643 15.32 11.17 -21.64
CA TYR A 643 14.14 10.32 -21.56
C TYR A 643 14.13 9.46 -20.29
N ASN A 644 15.23 8.77 -20.02
CA ASN A 644 15.38 7.92 -18.84
C ASN A 644 15.26 8.75 -17.56
N GLY A 645 16.00 9.85 -17.43
CA GLY A 645 15.95 10.69 -16.22
C GLY A 645 14.55 11.21 -15.89
N LEU A 646 13.78 11.61 -16.92
CA LEU A 646 12.40 12.05 -16.77
C LEU A 646 11.45 10.90 -16.42
N THR A 647 11.60 9.75 -17.08
CA THR A 647 10.74 8.59 -16.85
C THR A 647 10.95 7.98 -15.47
N ILE A 648 12.19 7.98 -14.95
CA ILE A 648 12.47 7.55 -13.58
C ILE A 648 11.78 8.46 -12.54
N SER A 649 11.69 9.77 -12.79
CA SER A 649 10.91 10.66 -11.91
C SER A 649 9.42 10.28 -11.88
N ALA A 650 8.87 9.85 -13.03
CA ALA A 650 7.51 9.32 -13.10
C ALA A 650 7.34 8.04 -12.28
N TRP A 651 8.28 7.08 -12.39
CA TRP A 651 8.28 5.84 -11.62
C TRP A 651 8.25 6.09 -10.11
N ASN A 652 9.16 6.93 -9.62
CA ASN A 652 9.22 7.26 -8.20
C ASN A 652 7.93 7.91 -7.71
N SER A 653 7.31 8.77 -8.53
CA SER A 653 6.02 9.36 -8.17
C SER A 653 4.89 8.33 -8.15
N LEU A 654 4.88 7.42 -9.12
CA LEU A 654 3.86 6.39 -9.28
C LEU A 654 3.84 5.43 -8.09
N ASP A 655 5.00 4.98 -7.64
CA ASP A 655 5.14 4.08 -6.48
C ASP A 655 4.53 4.73 -5.23
N VAL A 656 4.89 5.98 -4.96
CA VAL A 656 4.37 6.72 -3.80
C VAL A 656 2.86 6.93 -3.91
N VAL A 657 2.37 7.42 -5.04
CA VAL A 657 0.93 7.68 -5.25
C VAL A 657 0.10 6.41 -5.10
N THR A 658 0.63 5.27 -5.54
CA THR A 658 -0.05 3.97 -5.42
C THR A 658 -0.28 3.59 -3.96
N VAL A 659 0.74 3.75 -3.11
CA VAL A 659 0.68 3.43 -1.67
C VAL A 659 -0.32 4.30 -0.93
N GLU A 660 -0.41 5.57 -1.31
CA GLU A 660 -1.25 6.56 -0.63
C GLU A 660 -2.72 6.49 -1.03
N LEU A 661 -3.02 6.01 -2.24
CA LEU A 661 -4.38 5.87 -2.74
C LEU A 661 -5.13 4.66 -2.17
N TYR A 662 -4.41 3.61 -1.76
CA TYR A 662 -5.04 2.42 -1.18
C TYR A 662 -5.11 2.46 0.35
N PRO A 663 -6.28 2.12 0.93
CA PRO A 663 -6.41 1.88 2.36
C PRO A 663 -5.59 0.66 2.77
N THR A 664 -5.16 0.62 4.04
CA THR A 664 -4.17 -0.32 4.55
C THR A 664 -4.65 -1.78 4.52
N ASP A 665 -5.95 -2.04 4.57
CA ASP A 665 -6.58 -3.37 4.53
C ASP A 665 -6.36 -4.12 3.20
N ARG A 666 -6.09 -3.37 2.12
CA ARG A 666 -5.93 -3.90 0.75
C ARG A 666 -4.77 -3.27 -0.01
N ARG A 667 -3.89 -2.55 0.69
CA ARG A 667 -2.82 -1.75 0.09
C ARG A 667 -1.80 -2.61 -0.63
N ALA A 668 -1.28 -3.64 0.02
CA ALA A 668 -0.25 -4.47 -0.57
C ALA A 668 -0.82 -5.33 -1.72
N THR A 669 -2.08 -5.75 -1.62
CA THR A 669 -2.81 -6.45 -2.68
C THR A 669 -2.99 -5.56 -3.91
N GLY A 670 -3.48 -4.33 -3.73
CA GLY A 670 -3.68 -3.36 -4.81
C GLY A 670 -2.37 -2.97 -5.50
N PHE A 671 -1.31 -2.70 -4.73
CA PHE A 671 0.03 -2.45 -5.28
C PHE A 671 0.53 -3.69 -6.02
N GLY A 672 0.48 -4.88 -5.41
CA GLY A 672 0.95 -6.13 -5.99
C GLY A 672 0.30 -6.45 -7.33
N PHE A 673 -1.00 -6.21 -7.46
CA PHE A 673 -1.72 -6.34 -8.73
C PHE A 673 -1.23 -5.34 -9.79
N LEU A 674 -1.11 -4.06 -9.44
CA LEU A 674 -0.62 -3.03 -10.37
C LEU A 674 0.83 -3.33 -10.82
N ASN A 675 1.67 -3.81 -9.92
CA ASN A 675 3.03 -4.23 -10.23
C ASN A 675 3.04 -5.50 -11.11
N ALA A 676 2.15 -6.46 -10.90
CA ALA A 676 2.01 -7.61 -11.79
C ALA A 676 1.63 -7.18 -13.22
N LEU A 677 0.66 -6.27 -13.34
CA LEU A 677 0.24 -5.69 -14.61
C LEU A 677 1.37 -4.90 -15.30
N CYS A 678 2.19 -4.20 -14.52
CA CYS A 678 3.41 -3.56 -14.98
C CYS A 678 4.38 -4.57 -15.61
N LYS A 679 4.64 -5.72 -14.97
CA LYS A 679 5.54 -6.75 -15.53
C LYS A 679 4.94 -7.40 -16.78
N ALA A 680 3.62 -7.58 -16.85
CA ALA A 680 2.94 -8.04 -18.07
C ALA A 680 3.12 -7.05 -19.24
N ALA A 681 2.97 -5.75 -18.98
CA ALA A 681 3.19 -4.69 -19.95
C ALA A 681 4.65 -4.62 -20.43
N ALA A 682 5.62 -4.90 -19.55
CA ALA A 682 7.04 -4.96 -19.91
C ALA A 682 7.33 -6.13 -20.88
N VAL A 683 6.79 -7.32 -20.61
CA VAL A 683 6.93 -8.48 -21.52
C VAL A 683 6.29 -8.18 -22.88
N LEU A 684 5.08 -7.60 -22.89
CA LEU A 684 4.41 -7.21 -24.13
C LEU A 684 5.20 -6.14 -24.91
N GLY A 685 5.74 -5.14 -24.21
CA GLY A 685 6.60 -4.10 -24.78
C GLY A 685 7.85 -4.71 -25.41
N ASN A 686 8.57 -5.57 -24.69
CA ASN A 686 9.78 -6.21 -25.20
C ASN A 686 9.52 -7.03 -26.47
N LEU A 687 8.40 -7.76 -26.54
CA LEU A 687 8.02 -8.54 -27.71
C LEU A 687 7.67 -7.65 -28.92
N ILE A 688 6.81 -6.64 -28.71
CA ILE A 688 6.36 -5.75 -29.79
C ILE A 688 7.53 -4.92 -30.31
N PHE A 689 8.26 -4.25 -29.43
CA PHE A 689 9.35 -3.36 -29.83
C PHE A 689 10.54 -4.15 -30.40
N GLY A 690 10.88 -5.30 -29.80
CA GLY A 690 11.94 -6.18 -30.31
C GLY A 690 11.68 -6.65 -31.75
N SER A 691 10.42 -6.93 -32.10
CA SER A 691 10.06 -7.34 -33.48
C SER A 691 10.24 -6.23 -34.53
N LEU A 692 10.34 -4.96 -34.11
CA LEU A 692 10.38 -3.78 -34.98
C LEU A 692 11.80 -3.26 -35.24
N VAL A 693 12.83 -3.82 -34.58
CA VAL A 693 14.24 -3.33 -34.59
C VAL A 693 14.84 -3.22 -36.01
N GLY A 694 14.38 -4.00 -36.99
CA GLY A 694 14.87 -3.96 -38.38
C GLY A 694 13.90 -3.40 -39.42
N ILE A 695 12.69 -3.00 -39.04
CA ILE A 695 11.64 -2.60 -39.99
C ILE A 695 11.55 -1.08 -40.11
N THR A 696 11.30 -0.38 -39.00
CA THR A 696 11.22 1.08 -38.97
C THR A 696 11.58 1.63 -37.61
N LYS A 697 12.21 2.81 -37.59
CA LYS A 697 12.47 3.57 -36.35
C LYS A 697 11.25 4.35 -35.86
N ALA A 698 10.33 4.71 -36.75
CA ALA A 698 9.23 5.62 -36.45
C ALA A 698 8.11 4.98 -35.61
N ILE A 699 7.74 3.73 -35.90
CA ILE A 699 6.60 3.08 -35.23
C ILE A 699 6.84 2.92 -33.71
N PRO A 700 7.98 2.37 -33.24
CA PRO A 700 8.24 2.24 -31.81
C PRO A 700 8.25 3.57 -31.06
N ILE A 701 8.88 4.60 -31.65
CA ILE A 701 9.02 5.92 -31.03
C ILE A 701 7.66 6.63 -30.91
N LEU A 702 6.85 6.61 -31.97
CA LEU A 702 5.52 7.23 -31.95
C LEU A 702 4.56 6.49 -31.00
N LEU A 703 4.63 5.16 -30.99
CA LEU A 703 3.84 4.34 -30.08
C LEU A 703 4.18 4.65 -28.62
N ALA A 704 5.47 4.67 -28.26
CA ALA A 704 5.89 4.99 -26.89
C ALA A 704 5.53 6.42 -26.49
N SER A 705 5.77 7.40 -27.38
CA SER A 705 5.45 8.82 -27.14
C SER A 705 3.95 9.02 -26.86
N THR A 706 3.09 8.47 -27.71
CA THR A 706 1.62 8.60 -27.58
C THR A 706 1.11 7.94 -26.31
N VAL A 707 1.56 6.72 -26.01
CA VAL A 707 1.16 5.97 -24.82
C VAL A 707 1.57 6.71 -23.54
N LEU A 708 2.79 7.27 -23.48
CA LEU A 708 3.27 8.04 -22.32
C LEU A 708 2.51 9.34 -22.11
N VAL A 709 2.19 10.08 -23.18
CA VAL A 709 1.39 11.31 -23.09
C VAL A 709 -0.03 11.00 -22.62
N CYS A 710 -0.68 9.98 -23.18
CA CYS A 710 -2.01 9.55 -22.74
C CYS A 710 -2.01 9.10 -21.28
N GLY A 711 -1.01 8.31 -20.87
CA GLY A 711 -0.82 7.89 -19.49
C GLY A 711 -0.62 9.07 -18.54
N GLY A 712 0.23 10.03 -18.92
CA GLY A 712 0.48 11.24 -18.13
C GLY A 712 -0.77 12.11 -17.94
N LEU A 713 -1.59 12.27 -18.99
CA LEU A 713 -2.86 12.99 -18.90
C LEU A 713 -3.88 12.30 -17.99
N VAL A 714 -3.90 10.97 -17.95
CA VAL A 714 -4.72 10.20 -17.00
C VAL A 714 -4.17 10.36 -15.57
N GLY A 715 -2.84 10.35 -15.41
CA GLY A 715 -2.18 10.56 -14.12
C GLY A 715 -2.51 11.91 -13.47
N LEU A 716 -2.66 12.97 -14.27
CA LEU A 716 -3.09 14.29 -13.78
C LEU A 716 -4.55 14.33 -13.29
N ARG A 717 -5.39 13.35 -13.67
CA ARG A 717 -6.79 13.25 -13.25
C ARG A 717 -7.01 12.41 -11.99
N LEU A 718 -5.94 11.90 -11.38
CA LEU A 718 -6.03 11.23 -10.09
C LEU A 718 -6.39 12.25 -8.99
N PRO A 719 -7.05 11.82 -7.90
CA PRO A 719 -7.41 12.72 -6.80
C PRO A 719 -6.16 13.10 -5.98
N ASP A 720 -6.04 14.39 -5.64
CA ASP A 720 -4.87 14.89 -4.93
C ASP A 720 -4.81 14.38 -3.48
N THR A 721 -3.84 13.50 -3.24
CA THR A 721 -3.49 12.92 -1.93
C THR A 721 -3.12 13.95 -0.85
N ARG A 722 -2.69 15.16 -1.24
CA ARG A 722 -2.37 16.25 -0.29
C ARG A 722 -3.61 16.87 0.34
N THR A 723 -4.67 17.06 -0.43
CA THR A 723 -5.87 17.82 -0.03
C THR A 723 -6.98 16.97 0.60
N GLN A 724 -6.88 15.63 0.55
CA GLN A 724 -7.63 14.74 1.45
C GLN A 724 -7.23 14.89 2.94
N SER A 725 -6.40 15.89 3.27
CA SER A 725 -5.96 16.27 4.61
C SER A 725 -6.74 17.46 5.19
N ALA A 726 -7.87 17.84 4.59
CA ALA A 726 -8.92 18.63 5.23
C ALA A 726 -10.23 17.83 5.17
N GLY A 727 -10.32 16.76 5.96
CA GLY A 727 -11.60 16.12 6.28
C GLY A 727 -12.32 16.98 7.32
N LEU A 728 -12.90 18.12 6.95
CA LEU A 728 -14.34 18.15 6.65
C LEU A 728 -14.79 17.06 5.66
N PRO A 729 -15.84 16.30 5.97
CA PRO A 729 -16.39 15.33 5.05
C PRO A 729 -16.94 16.03 3.79
N ARG A 730 -16.13 16.06 2.73
CA ARG A 730 -16.58 16.43 1.38
C ARG A 730 -17.49 15.35 0.74
N VAL A 731 -17.73 14.26 1.45
CA VAL A 731 -18.70 13.20 1.10
C VAL A 731 -20.15 13.67 1.28
N LEU A 732 -20.42 14.76 2.02
CA LEU A 732 -21.76 15.34 2.12
C LEU A 732 -22.11 16.37 1.01
N LEU A 733 -21.17 16.73 0.12
CA LEU A 733 -21.40 17.85 -0.83
C LEU A 733 -21.23 17.52 -2.31
N THR A 734 -20.95 16.28 -2.73
CA THR A 734 -20.77 15.99 -4.17
C THR A 734 -21.53 14.81 -4.75
N GLU A 735 -22.22 13.98 -3.97
CA GLU A 735 -23.22 13.06 -4.51
C GLU A 735 -24.47 13.17 -3.64
N GLY A 736 -25.55 13.66 -4.23
CA GLY A 736 -26.87 13.61 -3.61
C GLY A 736 -27.21 12.15 -3.35
N LEU A 737 -27.12 11.74 -2.09
CA LEU A 737 -27.84 10.57 -1.61
C LEU A 737 -29.33 10.90 -1.75
N GLU A 738 -29.96 10.28 -2.72
CA GLU A 738 -31.41 10.29 -2.88
C GLU A 738 -32.05 9.92 -1.54
N ALA A 739 -32.99 10.76 -1.10
CA ALA A 739 -33.73 10.62 0.15
C ALA A 739 -34.61 9.35 0.23
N GLU A 740 -34.56 8.48 -0.78
CA GLU A 740 -35.38 7.27 -0.89
C GLU A 740 -34.89 6.14 0.03
N ASP A 741 -33.59 6.02 0.31
CA ASP A 741 -33.07 4.86 1.07
C ASP A 741 -33.15 5.02 2.60
N CYS A 742 -33.10 6.23 3.15
CA CYS A 742 -33.30 6.46 4.59
C CYS A 742 -34.78 6.27 5.00
N ALA A 743 -35.72 6.64 4.14
CA ALA A 743 -37.15 6.39 4.36
C ALA A 743 -37.49 4.89 4.34
N GLY A 744 -36.78 4.10 3.51
CA GLY A 744 -36.94 2.65 3.40
C GLY A 744 -36.40 1.85 4.59
N ILE A 745 -35.42 2.38 5.32
CA ILE A 745 -34.91 1.81 6.58
C ILE A 745 -35.84 2.20 7.74
N ARG A 746 -36.28 3.46 7.78
CA ARG A 746 -37.29 3.96 8.75
C ARG A 746 -38.58 3.14 8.69
N ASN A 747 -39.14 2.91 7.51
CA ASN A 747 -40.39 2.17 7.35
C ASN A 747 -40.27 0.67 7.72
N ARG A 748 -39.06 0.07 7.61
CA ARG A 748 -38.83 -1.33 7.99
C ARG A 748 -38.70 -1.51 9.50
N ALA A 749 -37.96 -0.62 10.17
CA ALA A 749 -37.86 -0.60 11.63
C ALA A 749 -39.23 -0.36 12.30
N TRP A 750 -40.05 0.53 11.74
CA TRP A 750 -41.41 0.80 12.24
C TRP A 750 -42.40 -0.34 11.97
N SER A 751 -42.27 -1.08 10.85
CA SER A 751 -43.12 -2.27 10.61
C SER A 751 -42.82 -3.41 11.60
N GLN A 752 -41.57 -3.50 12.07
CA GLN A 752 -41.17 -4.47 13.09
C GLN A 752 -41.78 -4.14 14.46
N PHE A 753 -41.94 -2.83 14.74
CA PHE A 753 -42.55 -2.31 15.97
C PHE A 753 -44.06 -2.59 16.06
N ASP A 754 -44.80 -2.47 14.94
CA ASP A 754 -46.25 -2.70 14.90
C ASP A 754 -46.61 -4.20 15.07
N ILE A 755 -45.70 -5.11 14.67
CA ILE A 755 -45.85 -6.56 14.87
C ILE A 755 -45.77 -6.95 16.35
N ASN A 756 -44.98 -6.23 17.15
CA ASN A 756 -44.79 -6.49 18.58
C ASN A 756 -45.85 -5.83 19.48
N ARG A 757 -46.71 -4.98 18.91
CA ARG A 757 -47.78 -4.26 19.62
C ARG A 757 -49.17 -4.84 19.40
N LYS A 758 -49.29 -6.14 19.11
CA LYS A 758 -50.61 -6.79 19.10
C LYS A 758 -51.31 -6.53 20.44
N PRO A 759 -52.54 -5.99 20.45
CA PRO A 759 -53.31 -5.86 21.67
C PRO A 759 -53.48 -7.26 22.28
N ILE A 760 -53.31 -7.35 23.59
CA ILE A 760 -53.54 -8.58 24.36
C ILE A 760 -54.96 -9.03 24.06
N VAL A 761 -55.11 -10.05 23.22
CA VAL A 761 -56.31 -10.84 23.16
C VAL A 761 -56.15 -11.84 24.31
N ASP A 762 -57.03 -11.71 25.30
CA ASP A 762 -57.09 -12.54 26.49
C ASP A 762 -57.00 -14.04 26.12
N ASP A 763 -55.87 -14.71 26.38
CA ASP A 763 -55.84 -16.10 26.89
C ASP A 763 -54.46 -16.78 27.11
N GLU A 764 -53.31 -16.11 27.02
CA GLU A 764 -52.02 -16.74 27.42
C GLU A 764 -51.41 -16.06 28.65
N ARG A 765 -51.43 -16.78 29.79
CA ARG A 765 -50.66 -16.43 31.00
C ARG A 765 -49.17 -16.60 30.71
N LEU A 766 -48.48 -15.50 30.42
CA LEU A 766 -47.02 -15.46 30.40
C LEU A 766 -46.45 -15.85 31.78
N SER A 767 -45.36 -16.60 31.78
CA SER A 767 -44.64 -16.94 33.02
C SER A 767 -44.03 -15.68 33.66
N ALA A 768 -43.80 -15.72 34.98
CA ALA A 768 -43.23 -14.58 35.70
C ALA A 768 -41.83 -14.22 35.17
N GLU A 769 -41.06 -15.20 34.71
CA GLU A 769 -39.73 -15.00 34.13
C GLU A 769 -39.81 -14.30 32.76
N GLU A 770 -40.75 -14.69 31.88
CA GLU A 770 -40.95 -14.02 30.59
C GLU A 770 -41.49 -12.59 30.73
N MET A 771 -42.30 -12.32 31.76
CA MET A 771 -42.73 -10.95 32.08
C MET A 771 -41.56 -10.09 32.58
N ASP A 772 -40.64 -10.64 33.36
CA ASP A 772 -39.45 -9.93 33.85
C ASP A 772 -38.40 -9.72 32.75
N GLU A 773 -38.30 -10.66 31.81
CA GLU A 773 -37.40 -10.58 30.67
C GLU A 773 -37.90 -9.54 29.65
N ARG A 774 -39.21 -9.50 29.36
CA ARG A 774 -39.82 -8.39 28.59
C ARG A 774 -39.70 -7.05 29.29
N ARG A 775 -39.83 -7.02 30.63
CA ARG A 775 -39.64 -5.79 31.40
C ARG A 775 -38.20 -5.29 31.30
N ARG A 776 -37.21 -6.19 31.39
CA ARG A 776 -35.79 -5.87 31.20
C ARG A 776 -35.47 -5.42 29.77
N GLN A 777 -36.06 -6.07 28.76
CA GLN A 777 -35.89 -5.65 27.36
C GLN A 777 -36.50 -4.26 27.10
N ASN A 778 -37.69 -3.97 27.62
CA ASN A 778 -38.29 -2.65 27.49
C ASN A 778 -37.47 -1.57 28.19
N ILE A 779 -36.95 -1.83 29.40
CA ILE A 779 -36.08 -0.88 30.11
C ILE A 779 -34.75 -0.66 29.36
N ALA A 780 -34.16 -1.71 28.80
CA ALA A 780 -32.93 -1.60 28.00
C ALA A 780 -33.14 -0.80 26.69
N TYR A 781 -34.32 -0.96 26.08
CA TYR A 781 -34.68 -0.23 24.86
C TYR A 781 -34.97 1.25 25.14
N GLU A 782 -35.64 1.54 26.26
CA GLU A 782 -35.86 2.92 26.75
C GLU A 782 -34.53 3.61 27.06
N TYR A 783 -33.57 2.88 27.63
CA TYR A 783 -32.20 3.37 27.88
C TYR A 783 -31.41 3.68 26.59
N LEU A 784 -31.61 2.86 25.53
CA LEU A 784 -31.00 3.08 24.21
C LEU A 784 -31.57 4.31 23.50
N CYS A 785 -32.90 4.49 23.56
CA CYS A 785 -33.56 5.69 23.02
C CYS A 785 -33.06 6.96 23.73
N HIS A 786 -32.90 6.95 25.05
CA HIS A 786 -32.36 8.09 25.79
C HIS A 786 -30.88 8.41 25.46
N LEU A 787 -30.06 7.38 25.17
CA LEU A 787 -28.68 7.56 24.72
C LEU A 787 -28.60 8.16 23.30
N GLU A 788 -29.50 7.75 22.41
CA GLU A 788 -29.60 8.32 21.07
C GLU A 788 -30.13 9.76 21.08
N GLU A 789 -31.11 10.08 21.93
CA GLU A 789 -31.59 11.46 22.14
C GLU A 789 -30.47 12.35 22.68
N ALA A 790 -29.68 11.88 23.66
CA ALA A 790 -28.55 12.64 24.21
C ALA A 790 -27.45 12.88 23.15
N LYS A 791 -27.17 11.89 22.30
CA LYS A 791 -26.20 11.99 21.21
C LYS A 791 -26.70 12.91 20.09
N SER A 792 -27.98 12.83 19.74
CA SER A 792 -28.66 13.71 18.78
C SER A 792 -28.62 15.16 19.25
N LEU A 793 -28.93 15.40 20.52
CA LEU A 793 -28.86 16.73 21.15
C LEU A 793 -27.43 17.28 21.16
N TYR A 794 -26.42 16.44 21.38
CA TYR A 794 -25.01 16.84 21.35
C TYR A 794 -24.53 17.20 19.94
N LEU A 795 -24.89 16.40 18.93
CA LEU A 795 -24.57 16.65 17.52
C LEU A 795 -25.30 17.89 16.97
N PHE A 796 -26.50 18.16 17.49
CA PHE A 796 -27.24 19.39 17.22
C PHE A 796 -26.61 20.63 17.83
N LYS A 797 -26.19 20.57 19.10
CA LYS A 797 -25.48 21.67 19.76
C LYS A 797 -24.15 22.02 19.09
N LEU A 798 -23.53 21.06 18.40
CA LEU A 798 -22.34 21.28 17.56
C LEU A 798 -22.64 21.81 16.15
N GLY A 799 -23.91 21.93 15.76
CA GLY A 799 -24.35 22.39 14.43
C GLY A 799 -24.07 21.38 13.30
N ILE A 800 -23.80 20.12 13.64
CA ILE A 800 -23.39 19.06 12.70
C ILE A 800 -24.60 18.26 12.17
N ALA A 801 -25.69 18.19 12.94
CA ALA A 801 -26.94 17.51 12.59
C ALA A 801 -28.16 18.28 13.14
N PRO A 802 -29.37 18.20 12.56
CA PRO A 802 -30.59 18.77 13.15
C PRO A 802 -31.01 18.04 14.44
N GLN A 803 -31.72 18.71 15.34
CA GLN A 803 -32.18 18.13 16.61
C GLN A 803 -33.36 17.19 16.33
N ILE A 804 -33.28 15.95 16.78
CA ILE A 804 -34.45 15.07 16.83
C ILE A 804 -35.22 15.42 18.10
N GLN A 805 -36.45 15.93 17.98
CA GLN A 805 -37.35 16.10 19.13
C GLN A 805 -38.15 14.82 19.39
N ASP A 806 -38.22 14.45 20.67
CA ASP A 806 -39.14 13.52 21.33
C ASP A 806 -39.45 12.20 20.59
N LEU A 807 -38.74 11.12 20.96
CA LEU A 807 -39.15 9.76 20.59
C LEU A 807 -40.30 9.20 21.46
N LEU A 808 -40.68 9.90 22.53
CA LEU A 808 -41.82 9.54 23.40
C LEU A 808 -42.56 10.77 23.91
N GLY A 809 -43.29 11.43 23.01
CA GLY A 809 -44.30 12.40 23.42
C GLY A 809 -45.44 11.72 24.21
N LYS A 810 -45.29 11.56 25.54
CA LYS A 810 -46.39 11.49 26.52
C LYS A 810 -46.10 11.33 28.02
N VAL A 811 -44.86 11.40 28.54
CA VAL A 811 -44.67 11.19 29.98
C VAL A 811 -43.74 12.22 30.62
N ASP A 812 -44.33 13.17 31.35
CA ASP A 812 -43.62 13.98 32.35
C ASP A 812 -43.36 13.10 33.58
N PHE A 813 -42.10 12.71 33.81
CA PHE A 813 -41.74 11.96 35.01
C PHE A 813 -41.54 12.90 36.20
N THR A 814 -42.13 12.53 37.34
CA THR A 814 -41.96 13.24 38.61
C THR A 814 -40.64 12.84 39.29
N GLU A 815 -40.04 13.72 40.10
CA GLU A 815 -38.78 13.42 40.83
C GLU A 815 -38.87 12.15 41.71
N GLU A 816 -40.07 11.79 42.16
CA GLU A 816 -40.34 10.59 42.94
C GLU A 816 -40.21 9.30 42.10
N GLU A 817 -40.59 9.32 40.82
CA GLU A 817 -40.50 8.17 39.91
C GLU A 817 -39.05 7.89 39.54
N ILE A 818 -38.25 8.93 39.32
CA ILE A 818 -36.81 8.84 39.06
C ILE A 818 -36.05 8.28 40.28
N SER A 819 -36.48 8.66 41.50
CA SER A 819 -35.93 8.14 42.76
C SER A 819 -36.25 6.66 42.99
N ASN A 820 -37.47 6.24 42.65
CA ASN A 820 -37.88 4.83 42.75
C ASN A 820 -37.18 3.96 41.71
N MET A 821 -37.00 4.46 40.48
CA MET A 821 -36.29 3.77 39.41
C MET A 821 -34.79 3.60 39.73
N ARG A 822 -34.16 4.61 40.36
CA ARG A 822 -32.80 4.52 40.90
C ARG A 822 -32.66 3.45 41.97
N LYS A 823 -33.61 3.39 42.92
CA LYS A 823 -33.63 2.37 43.98
C LYS A 823 -33.83 0.95 43.46
N GLU A 824 -34.60 0.77 42.40
CA GLU A 824 -34.74 -0.55 41.76
C GLU A 824 -33.47 -0.98 41.05
N LEU A 825 -32.79 -0.08 40.34
CA LEU A 825 -31.54 -0.38 39.66
C LEU A 825 -30.38 -0.70 40.62
N GLU A 826 -30.34 -0.05 41.79
CA GLU A 826 -29.38 -0.37 42.86
C GLU A 826 -29.56 -1.79 43.43
N LYS A 827 -30.78 -2.34 43.43
CA LYS A 827 -31.02 -3.75 43.85
C LYS A 827 -30.41 -4.78 42.90
N TYR A 828 -30.17 -4.41 41.65
CA TYR A 828 -29.57 -5.29 40.62
C TYR A 828 -28.07 -5.04 40.41
N GLY A 829 -27.42 -4.25 41.29
CA GLY A 829 -25.97 -3.99 41.23
C GLY A 829 -25.54 -3.03 40.12
N ILE A 830 -26.49 -2.36 39.46
CA ILE A 830 -26.20 -1.41 38.37
C ILE A 830 -26.11 0.00 38.97
N GLN A 831 -24.89 0.48 39.22
CA GLN A 831 -24.67 1.86 39.68
C GLN A 831 -24.86 2.86 38.55
N MET A 832 -25.90 3.69 38.65
CA MET A 832 -26.09 4.86 37.79
C MET A 832 -24.99 5.89 38.11
N PRO A 833 -24.22 6.41 37.12
CA PRO A 833 -23.31 7.52 37.37
C PRO A 833 -24.12 8.74 37.86
N SER A 834 -23.55 9.51 38.80
CA SER A 834 -24.24 10.67 39.37
C SER A 834 -24.57 11.70 38.29
N PHE A 835 -25.86 11.92 38.01
CA PHE A 835 -26.36 12.91 37.05
C PHE A 835 -25.80 14.34 37.30
N SER A 836 -25.39 14.64 38.53
CA SER A 836 -24.72 15.90 38.90
C SER A 836 -23.35 16.11 38.23
N LYS A 837 -22.64 15.05 37.83
CA LYS A 837 -21.36 15.16 37.09
C LYS A 837 -21.57 15.39 35.59
N ILE A 838 -22.63 14.84 35.00
CA ILE A 838 -22.94 15.04 33.56
C ILE A 838 -23.57 16.43 33.36
N GLY A 839 -24.47 16.85 34.25
CA GLY A 839 -25.01 18.21 34.27
C GLY A 839 -23.95 19.29 34.56
N GLY A 840 -22.97 18.98 35.42
CA GLY A 840 -21.85 19.90 35.71
C GLY A 840 -20.84 20.05 34.57
N ILE A 841 -20.69 19.04 33.71
CA ILE A 841 -19.87 19.11 32.49
C ILE A 841 -20.63 19.86 31.38
N LEU A 842 -21.95 19.65 31.24
CA LEU A 842 -22.80 20.34 30.26
C LEU A 842 -23.03 21.83 30.57
N ALA A 843 -23.09 22.22 31.85
CA ALA A 843 -23.28 23.62 32.24
C ALA A 843 -21.98 24.45 32.16
N ASN A 844 -20.82 23.80 32.14
CA ASN A 844 -19.52 24.49 32.03
C ASN A 844 -19.01 24.60 30.58
N GLU A 845 -19.65 23.96 29.60
CA GLU A 845 -19.26 24.03 28.18
C GLU A 845 -20.25 24.77 27.26
N LEU A 846 -21.46 25.12 27.70
CA LEU A 846 -22.35 26.01 26.95
C LEU A 846 -22.25 27.43 27.51
N SER A 847 -21.69 28.36 26.75
CA SER A 847 -21.71 29.77 27.13
C SER A 847 -23.17 30.28 27.16
N VAL A 848 -23.51 31.15 28.11
CA VAL A 848 -24.83 31.80 28.22
C VAL A 848 -25.24 32.49 26.90
N ASP A 849 -24.24 32.82 26.07
CA ASP A 849 -24.39 33.53 24.80
C ASP A 849 -24.98 32.66 23.67
N GLU A 850 -24.75 31.34 23.64
CA GLU A 850 -25.25 30.45 22.57
C GLU A 850 -26.75 30.15 22.69
N ALA A 851 -27.25 29.97 23.92
CA ALA A 851 -28.69 29.82 24.17
C ALA A 851 -29.46 31.10 23.85
N ALA A 852 -28.85 32.26 24.14
CA ALA A 852 -29.39 33.57 23.83
C ALA A 852 -29.47 33.82 22.30
N LEU A 853 -28.49 33.33 21.54
CA LEU A 853 -28.48 33.36 20.07
C LEU A 853 -29.64 32.55 19.48
N HIS A 854 -29.89 31.33 19.99
CA HIS A 854 -30.96 30.48 19.48
C HIS A 854 -32.35 31.12 19.69
N ALA A 855 -32.61 31.68 20.87
CA ALA A 855 -33.86 32.39 21.15
C ALA A 855 -34.05 33.63 20.25
N ALA A 856 -32.97 34.34 19.92
CA ALA A 856 -33.02 35.50 19.04
C ALA A 856 -33.39 35.12 17.60
N VAL A 857 -32.86 34.01 17.07
CA VAL A 857 -33.16 33.52 15.71
C VAL A 857 -34.61 33.05 15.58
N ILE A 858 -35.17 32.40 16.60
CA ILE A 858 -36.58 31.99 16.61
C ILE A 858 -37.48 33.22 16.59
N ALA A 859 -37.19 34.22 17.43
CA ALA A 859 -37.96 35.47 17.48
C ALA A 859 -37.96 36.21 16.13
N ILE A 860 -36.84 36.20 15.39
CA ILE A 860 -36.75 36.77 14.04
C ILE A 860 -37.67 36.02 13.07
N ASN A 861 -37.65 34.69 13.07
CA ASN A 861 -38.50 33.90 12.18
C ASN A 861 -39.99 34.08 12.46
N GLU A 862 -40.38 34.24 13.72
CA GLU A 862 -41.76 34.53 14.13
C GLU A 862 -42.18 35.95 13.71
N ALA A 863 -41.28 36.93 13.79
CA ALA A 863 -41.54 38.28 13.32
C ALA A 863 -41.73 38.35 11.79
N ILE A 864 -40.95 37.57 11.03
CA ILE A 864 -41.09 37.45 9.57
C ILE A 864 -42.47 36.91 9.20
N GLU A 865 -42.99 35.90 9.92
CA GLU A 865 -44.34 35.33 9.71
C GLU A 865 -45.46 36.34 9.91
N LYS A 866 -45.32 37.21 10.93
CA LYS A 866 -46.32 38.25 11.23
C LYS A 866 -46.44 39.29 10.12
N GLY A 867 -45.46 39.40 9.22
CA GLY A 867 -45.51 40.28 8.06
C GLY A 867 -45.35 41.78 8.37
N ILE A 868 -45.00 42.14 9.61
CA ILE A 868 -44.90 43.53 10.07
C ILE A 868 -43.42 43.95 10.06
N ALA A 869 -43.02 44.75 9.08
CA ALA A 869 -41.63 45.19 8.89
C ALA A 869 -41.03 45.89 10.14
N GLU A 870 -41.84 46.65 10.88
CA GLU A 870 -41.40 47.31 12.13
C GLU A 870 -41.08 46.32 13.26
N GLN A 871 -41.74 45.16 13.30
CA GLN A 871 -41.43 44.12 14.30
C GLN A 871 -40.19 43.32 13.88
N THR A 872 -40.06 43.01 12.60
CA THR A 872 -38.92 42.27 12.06
C THR A 872 -37.62 43.04 12.28
N ILE A 873 -37.57 44.34 12.00
CA ILE A 873 -36.37 45.14 12.24
C ILE A 873 -35.99 45.22 13.73
N VAL A 874 -36.97 45.24 14.65
CA VAL A 874 -36.73 45.20 16.10
C VAL A 874 -36.08 43.86 16.49
N THR A 875 -36.54 42.75 15.93
CA THR A 875 -35.93 41.44 16.19
C THR A 875 -34.55 41.27 15.54
N LEU A 876 -34.32 41.86 14.35
CA LEU A 876 -33.01 41.86 13.68
C LEU A 876 -31.96 42.68 14.44
N ARG A 877 -32.39 43.67 15.23
CA ARG A 877 -31.53 44.46 16.13
C ARG A 877 -31.19 43.75 17.44
N ASN A 878 -31.70 42.54 17.68
CA ASN A 878 -31.39 41.81 18.88
C ASN A 878 -29.88 41.54 18.96
N PRO A 879 -29.15 42.07 19.97
CA PRO A 879 -27.70 41.92 20.07
C PRO A 879 -27.28 40.46 20.18
N ASN A 880 -28.16 39.59 20.70
CA ASN A 880 -27.90 38.16 20.82
C ASN A 880 -27.96 37.44 19.47
N ALA A 881 -28.55 38.04 18.42
CA ALA A 881 -28.58 37.45 17.07
C ALA A 881 -27.24 37.57 16.31
N VAL A 882 -26.30 38.39 16.83
CA VAL A 882 -24.96 38.62 16.25
C VAL A 882 -25.02 38.99 14.76
N LEU A 883 -26.03 39.77 14.36
CA LEU A 883 -26.18 40.26 12.99
C LEU A 883 -25.41 41.57 12.78
N THR A 884 -24.88 41.77 11.58
CA THR A 884 -24.10 42.95 11.21
C THR A 884 -24.74 43.72 10.06
N LEU A 885 -24.48 45.04 9.98
CA LEU A 885 -24.92 45.92 8.89
C LEU A 885 -26.45 46.05 8.70
N VAL A 886 -27.24 45.96 9.77
CA VAL A 886 -28.71 46.13 9.69
C VAL A 886 -29.07 47.63 9.58
N ASP A 887 -29.75 48.04 8.49
CA ASP A 887 -30.21 49.41 8.22
C ASP A 887 -31.73 49.57 8.41
N ASP A 888 -32.15 50.53 9.24
CA ASP A 888 -33.57 50.82 9.50
C ASP A 888 -34.33 51.29 8.26
N GLY A 889 -33.64 51.97 7.34
CA GLY A 889 -34.23 52.49 6.11
C GLY A 889 -34.71 51.39 5.16
N LEU A 890 -34.21 50.16 5.32
CA LEU A 890 -34.48 49.00 4.46
C LEU A 890 -35.41 47.98 5.11
N ALA A 891 -36.08 48.33 6.23
CA ALA A 891 -36.94 47.40 6.97
C ALA A 891 -38.02 46.70 6.10
N GLN A 892 -38.62 47.43 5.15
CA GLN A 892 -39.60 46.85 4.22
C GLN A 892 -38.96 45.87 3.21
N GLU A 893 -37.74 46.17 2.76
CA GLU A 893 -37.01 45.32 1.81
C GLU A 893 -36.48 44.05 2.49
N TYR A 894 -35.97 44.16 3.72
CA TYR A 894 -35.60 43.00 4.53
C TYR A 894 -36.78 42.09 4.80
N GLN A 895 -37.93 42.65 5.20
CA GLN A 895 -39.13 41.86 5.45
C GLN A 895 -39.55 41.09 4.20
N LYS A 896 -39.53 41.75 3.04
CA LYS A 896 -39.90 41.11 1.76
C LYS A 896 -38.94 39.98 1.39
N GLU A 897 -37.63 40.25 1.40
CA GLU A 897 -36.62 39.28 0.99
C GLU A 897 -36.55 38.08 1.96
N LEU A 898 -36.60 38.33 3.27
CA LEU A 898 -36.59 37.27 4.28
C LEU A 898 -37.87 36.42 4.22
N TRP A 899 -39.03 37.04 3.95
CA TRP A 899 -40.27 36.31 3.75
C TRP A 899 -40.23 35.43 2.49
N GLU A 900 -39.71 35.94 1.37
CA GLU A 900 -39.53 35.15 0.15
C GLU A 900 -38.53 34.00 0.34
N ALA A 901 -37.42 34.26 1.04
CA ALA A 901 -36.42 33.24 1.37
C ALA A 901 -37.02 32.14 2.26
N LYS A 902 -37.79 32.51 3.27
CA LYS A 902 -38.48 31.56 4.14
C LYS A 902 -39.52 30.74 3.39
N LYS A 903 -40.39 31.38 2.60
CA LYS A 903 -41.41 30.69 1.80
C LYS A 903 -40.80 29.70 0.80
N LYS A 904 -39.69 30.07 0.15
CA LYS A 904 -38.96 29.17 -0.74
C LYS A 904 -38.39 27.97 0.00
N LYS A 905 -37.93 28.17 1.25
CA LYS A 905 -37.44 27.10 2.12
C LYS A 905 -38.57 26.16 2.54
N GLU A 906 -39.72 26.70 2.94
CA GLU A 906 -40.95 25.95 3.23
C GLU A 906 -41.45 25.14 2.02
N GLU A 907 -41.51 25.74 0.83
CA GLU A 907 -41.92 25.04 -0.39
C GLU A 907 -40.96 23.89 -0.76
N ASN A 908 -39.66 24.10 -0.59
CA ASN A 908 -38.65 23.06 -0.80
C ASN A 908 -38.79 21.92 0.24
N ALA A 909 -39.07 22.24 1.51
CA ALA A 909 -39.34 21.26 2.55
C ALA A 909 -40.62 20.45 2.24
N ARG A 910 -41.67 21.11 1.74
CA ARG A 910 -42.92 20.44 1.33
C ARG A 910 -42.76 19.53 0.11
N LEU A 911 -41.99 19.94 -0.89
CA LEU A 911 -41.68 19.09 -2.07
C LEU A 911 -40.90 17.84 -1.68
N LYS A 912 -39.95 18.00 -0.75
CA LYS A 912 -39.14 16.91 -0.18
C LYS A 912 -39.98 15.91 0.64
N ASN A 913 -41.07 16.38 1.26
CA ASN A 913 -41.90 15.61 2.20
C ASN A 913 -43.29 15.23 1.64
N SER A 914 -43.49 15.19 0.31
CA SER A 914 -44.81 14.97 -0.34
C SER A 914 -45.49 13.62 -0.04
N CYS A 915 -44.80 12.68 0.62
CA CYS A 915 -45.31 11.36 1.01
C CYS A 915 -45.47 11.17 2.53
N ILE A 916 -45.34 12.25 3.33
CA ILE A 916 -45.36 12.23 4.81
C ILE A 916 -46.62 12.96 5.32
N SER A 917 -47.23 12.47 6.41
CA SER A 917 -48.41 13.10 7.06
C SER A 917 -48.07 14.51 7.57
N GLU A 918 -49.05 15.43 7.60
CA GLU A 918 -48.84 16.81 8.07
C GLU A 918 -48.30 16.90 9.51
N GLU A 919 -48.53 15.85 10.32
CA GLU A 919 -48.19 15.73 11.74
C GLU A 919 -46.74 15.25 12.01
N GLU A 920 -45.98 14.85 10.99
CA GLU A 920 -44.60 14.31 11.10
C GLU A 920 -43.51 15.23 10.50
N ARG A 921 -43.83 16.50 10.24
CA ARG A 921 -42.88 17.47 9.63
C ARG A 921 -41.96 18.11 10.68
N ASP A 922 -40.65 18.08 10.42
CA ASP A 922 -39.64 18.75 11.24
C ASP A 922 -39.74 20.28 11.11
N ALA A 923 -40.08 20.96 12.22
CA ALA A 923 -40.31 22.40 12.26
C ALA A 923 -39.04 23.22 11.94
N TYR A 924 -37.84 22.66 12.10
CA TYR A 924 -36.59 23.37 11.82
C TYR A 924 -36.18 23.38 10.35
N GLU A 925 -36.73 22.49 9.52
CA GLU A 925 -36.53 22.55 8.05
C GLU A 925 -37.26 23.75 7.42
N GLU A 926 -38.27 24.30 8.10
CA GLU A 926 -39.10 25.44 7.63
C GLU A 926 -38.56 26.81 8.10
N LEU A 927 -37.67 26.87 9.10
CA LEU A 927 -37.13 28.11 9.68
C LEU A 927 -35.82 28.56 9.02
N LEU A 928 -35.56 29.87 8.95
CA LEU A 928 -34.27 30.42 8.51
C LEU A 928 -33.22 30.38 9.64
N THR A 929 -32.00 29.97 9.30
CA THR A 929 -30.84 29.97 10.21
C THR A 929 -30.21 31.36 10.31
N GLN A 930 -29.39 31.61 11.35
CA GLN A 930 -28.69 32.89 11.53
C GLN A 930 -27.84 33.28 10.29
N ALA A 931 -27.11 32.31 9.71
CA ALA A 931 -26.28 32.55 8.53
C ALA A 931 -27.12 32.88 7.27
N GLU A 932 -28.26 32.22 7.09
CA GLU A 932 -29.19 32.53 6.00
C GLU A 932 -29.82 33.92 6.18
N ILE A 933 -30.18 34.30 7.42
CA ILE A 933 -30.69 35.63 7.74
C ILE A 933 -29.63 36.70 7.41
N GLN A 934 -28.39 36.52 7.85
CA GLN A 934 -27.29 37.45 7.55
C GLN A 934 -27.03 37.54 6.04
N SER A 935 -27.01 36.41 5.32
CA SER A 935 -26.79 36.42 3.87
C SER A 935 -27.89 37.15 3.10
N ASN A 936 -29.14 37.09 3.55
CA ASN A 936 -30.24 37.83 2.92
C ASN A 936 -30.18 39.34 3.26
N ILE A 937 -29.79 39.71 4.48
CA ILE A 937 -29.55 41.11 4.87
C ILE A 937 -28.43 41.70 4.01
N ASP A 938 -27.31 41.00 3.89
CA ASP A 938 -26.18 41.39 3.04
C ASP A 938 -26.59 41.56 1.58
N LYS A 939 -27.47 40.69 1.08
CA LYS A 939 -27.99 40.77 -0.28
C LYS A 939 -28.81 42.05 -0.49
N VAL A 940 -29.73 42.37 0.41
CA VAL A 940 -30.55 43.60 0.35
C VAL A 940 -29.67 44.84 0.46
N ASN A 941 -28.74 44.86 1.42
CA ASN A 941 -27.77 45.94 1.59
C ASN A 941 -26.93 46.20 0.35
N ARG A 942 -26.44 45.12 -0.27
CA ARG A 942 -25.66 45.21 -1.50
C ARG A 942 -26.48 45.75 -2.66
N LEU A 943 -27.75 45.32 -2.79
CA LEU A 943 -28.64 45.82 -3.84
C LEU A 943 -28.91 47.32 -3.65
N ALA A 944 -29.25 47.76 -2.44
CA ALA A 944 -29.45 49.17 -2.12
C ALA A 944 -28.17 50.00 -2.34
N ALA A 945 -27.01 49.47 -1.97
CA ALA A 945 -25.72 50.11 -2.21
C ALA A 945 -25.40 50.23 -3.70
N VAL A 946 -25.68 49.19 -4.50
CA VAL A 946 -25.50 49.20 -5.96
C VAL A 946 -26.46 50.20 -6.63
N ASP A 947 -27.72 50.27 -6.20
CA ASP A 947 -28.67 51.25 -6.71
C ASP A 947 -28.25 52.68 -6.39
N HIS A 948 -27.74 52.92 -5.18
CA HIS A 948 -27.17 54.20 -4.80
C HIS A 948 -25.92 54.55 -5.63
N ILE A 949 -25.00 53.61 -5.83
CA ILE A 949 -23.83 53.78 -6.70
C ILE A 949 -24.27 54.12 -8.13
N ASN A 950 -25.25 53.39 -8.67
CA ASN A 950 -25.80 53.62 -10.01
C ASN A 950 -26.49 54.98 -10.16
N ALA A 951 -27.11 55.50 -9.11
CA ALA A 951 -27.68 56.84 -9.09
C ALA A 951 -26.58 57.91 -9.10
N VAL A 952 -25.58 57.77 -8.24
CA VAL A 952 -24.46 58.71 -8.11
C VAL A 952 -23.60 58.76 -9.38
N ILE A 953 -23.37 57.63 -10.05
CA ILE A 953 -22.65 57.59 -11.34
C ILE A 953 -23.33 58.48 -12.40
N ARG A 954 -24.66 58.61 -12.37
CA ARG A 954 -25.43 59.46 -13.31
C ARG A 954 -25.27 60.96 -13.02
N GLU A 955 -24.93 61.33 -11.80
CA GLU A 955 -24.68 62.73 -11.41
C GLU A 955 -23.34 63.24 -11.99
N GLY A 956 -22.40 62.34 -12.26
CA GLY A 956 -21.17 62.64 -12.99
C GLY A 956 -20.00 63.14 -12.13
N ASP A 957 -20.13 63.15 -10.80
CA ASP A 957 -19.09 63.63 -9.88
C ASP A 957 -18.18 62.48 -9.39
N PRO A 958 -16.87 62.49 -9.72
CA PRO A 958 -15.95 61.43 -9.32
C PRO A 958 -15.72 61.33 -7.81
N GLU A 959 -15.84 62.42 -7.05
CA GLU A 959 -15.64 62.38 -5.59
C GLU A 959 -16.84 61.74 -4.88
N VAL A 960 -18.05 62.06 -5.33
CA VAL A 960 -19.29 61.46 -4.80
C VAL A 960 -19.37 59.97 -5.16
N THR A 961 -18.96 59.60 -6.38
CA THR A 961 -18.86 58.20 -6.80
C THR A 961 -17.83 57.43 -5.97
N LEU A 962 -16.68 58.02 -5.66
CA LEU A 962 -15.71 57.39 -4.78
C LEU A 962 -16.27 57.15 -3.36
N LEU A 963 -17.03 58.11 -2.82
CA LEU A 963 -17.69 57.96 -1.51
C LEU A 963 -18.74 56.84 -1.53
N ALA A 964 -19.54 56.74 -2.59
CA ALA A 964 -20.52 55.68 -2.77
C ALA A 964 -19.86 54.29 -2.92
N LEU A 965 -18.72 54.20 -3.62
CA LEU A 965 -17.97 52.95 -3.81
C LEU A 965 -17.26 52.47 -2.53
N LYS A 966 -16.94 53.37 -1.59
CA LYS A 966 -16.29 53.04 -0.32
C LYS A 966 -17.23 52.50 0.76
N LYS A 967 -18.54 52.53 0.51
CA LYS A 967 -19.56 52.03 1.44
C LYS A 967 -19.38 50.53 1.70
N PRO A 968 -19.23 50.08 2.96
CA PRO A 968 -18.99 48.67 3.29
C PRO A 968 -20.15 47.76 2.86
N GLU A 969 -21.35 48.31 2.72
CA GLU A 969 -22.56 47.61 2.28
C GLU A 969 -22.44 47.09 0.84
N ALA A 970 -21.60 47.72 -0.01
CA ALA A 970 -21.38 47.30 -1.39
C ALA A 970 -20.48 46.05 -1.52
N GLN A 971 -19.80 45.64 -0.44
CA GLN A 971 -18.86 44.50 -0.40
C GLN A 971 -17.80 44.51 -1.54
N LEU A 972 -17.37 45.71 -1.97
CA LEU A 972 -16.39 45.87 -3.04
C LEU A 972 -14.95 45.63 -2.54
N PRO A 973 -14.04 45.13 -3.41
CA PRO A 973 -12.60 45.12 -3.13
C PRO A 973 -12.07 46.52 -2.83
N ALA A 974 -10.84 46.62 -2.31
CA ALA A 974 -10.23 47.89 -1.90
C ALA A 974 -10.33 49.00 -2.98
N VAL A 975 -11.09 50.06 -2.68
CA VAL A 975 -11.33 51.20 -3.58
C VAL A 975 -10.29 52.30 -3.32
N TYR A 976 -9.41 52.53 -4.30
CA TYR A 976 -8.32 53.50 -4.18
C TYR A 976 -8.75 54.94 -4.49
N PRO A 977 -8.48 55.94 -3.62
CA PRO A 977 -8.92 57.33 -3.82
C PRO A 977 -8.36 58.01 -5.08
N TRP A 978 -7.11 57.70 -5.45
CA TRP A 978 -6.44 58.32 -6.59
C TRP A 978 -7.06 57.92 -7.94
N ALA A 979 -7.82 56.81 -7.98
CA ALA A 979 -8.47 56.29 -9.18
C ALA A 979 -9.92 56.73 -9.33
N ALA A 980 -10.41 57.66 -8.49
CA ALA A 980 -11.78 58.19 -8.56
C ALA A 980 -12.23 58.64 -9.98
N PRO A 981 -11.40 59.37 -10.77
CA PRO A 981 -11.80 59.79 -12.12
C PRO A 981 -11.92 58.61 -13.09
N MET A 982 -11.10 57.57 -12.88
CA MET A 982 -11.12 56.36 -13.69
C MET A 982 -12.37 55.53 -13.40
N TYR A 983 -12.73 55.35 -12.13
CA TYR A 983 -13.94 54.63 -11.75
C TYR A 983 -15.19 55.28 -12.32
N GLN A 984 -15.29 56.62 -12.23
CA GLN A 984 -16.44 57.36 -12.78
C GLN A 984 -16.57 57.15 -14.30
N ASN A 985 -15.49 57.31 -15.07
CA ASN A 985 -15.54 57.20 -16.52
C ASN A 985 -15.86 55.78 -17.00
N GLU A 986 -15.21 54.76 -16.43
CA GLU A 986 -15.42 53.37 -16.84
C GLU A 986 -16.82 52.87 -16.47
N LEU A 987 -17.29 53.14 -15.24
CA LEU A 987 -18.62 52.71 -14.80
C LEU A 987 -19.74 53.42 -15.58
N PHE A 988 -19.57 54.71 -15.89
CA PHE A 988 -20.50 55.45 -16.73
C PHE A 988 -20.57 54.89 -18.17
N ASN A 989 -19.41 54.54 -18.75
CA ASN A 989 -19.35 53.92 -20.08
C ASN A 989 -20.03 52.54 -20.10
N LEU A 990 -19.81 51.72 -19.07
CA LEU A 990 -20.45 50.41 -18.92
C LEU A 990 -21.97 50.53 -18.75
N GLN A 991 -22.44 51.51 -17.96
CA GLN A 991 -23.89 51.77 -17.81
C GLN A 991 -24.52 52.15 -19.16
N LYS A 992 -23.83 52.96 -19.97
CA LYS A 992 -24.28 53.34 -21.31
C LYS A 992 -24.31 52.17 -22.30
N GLN A 993 -23.38 51.22 -22.18
CA GLN A 993 -23.36 50.01 -23.02
C GLN A 993 -24.48 49.03 -22.65
N ASN A 994 -24.79 48.86 -21.37
CA ASN A 994 -25.89 48.00 -20.91
C ASN A 994 -27.28 48.55 -21.26
N ILE A 995 -27.46 49.87 -21.42
CA ILE A 995 -28.73 50.45 -21.91
C ILE A 995 -28.93 50.20 -23.42
N MET A 996 -27.86 49.93 -24.17
CA MET A 996 -27.92 49.61 -25.61
C MET A 996 -28.05 48.12 -25.92
N ARG A 997 -27.98 47.24 -24.92
CA ARG A 997 -28.29 45.79 -25.02
C ARG A 997 -29.67 45.54 -24.44
#